data_AF-A0A0V0QFD1-F1
#
_entry.id   AF-A0A0V0QFD1-F1
#
_cell.length_a   1.000
_cell.length_b   1.000
_cell.length_c   1.000
_cell.angle_alpha   90.00
_cell.angle_beta   90.00
_cell.angle_gamma   90.00
#
_symmetry.space_group_name_H-M   'P 1'
#
loop_
_entity.id
_entity.type
_entity.pdbx_description
1 polymer ?
#
loop_
_entity_poly.entity_id
_entity_poly.type
_entity_poly.pdbx_seq_one_letter_code
_entity_poly.pdbx_strand_id
1 'polypeptide(L)'
;MDQEPTTSKVKQGNDPLGLALKKEKLDKANEKPEKQKFILQNTLADNKDGNGEGGNRALNFNTKVAEPQKVQPRTIVFGQNNGNLNNEPTQKKKSKGFTNLFGISQDQNKKNQSAPAPPGNNEQQAQQLQQQQQQQSQQQHNQNQQKVLNFGNQQQIQQNQIAQQPQIPVSTLSQEEVDKFVQEQKNFLTQAGVSKTDFIQGEKYVKQSQISLKLYDYSYGDYKYYDGTLVLTNFMLRFIPSEDKSGEVYKNVERNNYFQIPVGMILKMNRSVEKKGLQYSYIEIQSKDYREFIFRFQPIQQNESMDLLQTLQSLAFPEENKTKFFAFEYNKYNRHLEEQCQGWEIYNCEKEFARMGLQIAPVGVIENQQQQGQYLQNENNFEFRWVDNSKGQICGTYPPLLVVPYNMIDDLLKKVAQFRSRERIPALSYAIKNPIQNGNSQYIALYRCAQGRGGIGHQNRSFEDEKYFRIIGDPTDTNRQEYNCHIFDARPKINAMSNQLAGKGYESTENYRNCQISFLNIGNIHKVRDAQKILMKAINSETSKYFSLMDKSGYFEIISAILEGAVKIVQKMRKGINVVLHCSDGWDRTSQLCSLAQIIMDPYFRTIEGFQVLIEKEWVSFGHQFGIRAGHGGSKHSEDHRTVSLWSYMNQPELREKYINPFMLDSGVSNNDLDVDYSVVNMKIFKEVYLYYQLGHKDRQNYTIFVQQRF
;
A
#
# COMPACT_ATOMS: atom_id res chain seq x y z
N MET A 1 -56.32 -28.92 10.24
CA MET A 1 -57.46 -28.18 10.80
C MET A 1 -56.90 -27.23 11.84
N ASP A 2 -56.94 -25.92 11.74
CA ASP A 2 -57.40 -25.02 10.70
C ASP A 2 -56.81 -23.65 11.05
N GLN A 3 -56.40 -22.95 10.00
CA GLN A 3 -56.63 -21.52 9.76
C GLN A 3 -56.04 -20.48 10.73
N GLU A 4 -55.21 -19.61 10.14
CA GLU A 4 -55.09 -18.18 10.47
C GLU A 4 -56.47 -17.52 10.67
N PRO A 5 -56.51 -16.34 11.32
CA PRO A 5 -56.54 -15.10 10.51
C PRO A 5 -55.62 -14.01 11.11
N THR A 6 -54.87 -13.22 10.31
CA THR A 6 -55.29 -11.99 9.58
C THR A 6 -56.16 -11.04 10.43
N THR A 7 -56.12 -9.71 10.42
CA THR A 7 -55.34 -8.61 9.81
C THR A 7 -55.92 -7.32 10.41
N SER A 8 -55.16 -6.21 10.45
CA SER A 8 -55.57 -4.79 10.22
C SER A 8 -54.73 -3.86 11.11
N LYS A 9 -53.75 -3.10 10.61
CA LYS A 9 -53.80 -1.83 9.83
C LYS A 9 -54.80 -0.81 10.40
N VAL A 10 -54.32 0.32 10.95
CA VAL A 10 -54.23 1.65 10.29
C VAL A 10 -53.83 2.76 11.31
N LYS A 11 -52.69 3.40 11.00
CA LYS A 11 -52.28 4.83 11.03
C LYS A 11 -52.56 5.81 12.21
N GLN A 12 -51.45 6.51 12.48
CA GLN A 12 -51.24 7.98 12.66
C GLN A 12 -51.43 8.64 14.04
N GLY A 13 -50.28 8.97 14.65
CA GLY A 13 -49.89 10.36 14.91
C GLY A 13 -50.12 10.92 16.31
N ASN A 14 -49.06 10.96 17.14
CA ASN A 14 -48.46 12.18 17.71
C ASN A 14 -47.52 11.87 18.91
N ASP A 15 -46.39 12.56 18.89
CA ASP A 15 -45.24 12.73 19.82
C ASP A 15 -45.61 13.08 21.30
N PRO A 16 -44.67 13.34 22.24
CA PRO A 16 -43.40 12.69 22.66
C PRO A 16 -43.32 12.54 24.23
N LEU A 17 -42.13 12.22 24.77
CA LEU A 17 -41.64 12.29 26.19
C LEU A 17 -41.60 10.99 27.02
N GLY A 18 -40.35 10.57 27.33
CA GLY A 18 -39.83 10.66 28.71
C GLY A 18 -39.84 9.41 29.61
N LEU A 19 -38.86 9.40 30.51
CA LEU A 19 -38.61 8.53 31.68
C LEU A 19 -37.98 7.15 31.40
N ALA A 20 -36.80 6.77 31.91
CA ALA A 20 -36.16 6.81 33.25
C ALA A 20 -36.03 5.37 33.80
N LEU A 21 -35.13 5.20 34.79
CA LEU A 21 -34.82 4.02 35.62
C LEU A 21 -33.55 3.27 35.16
N LYS A 22 -32.59 2.89 36.01
CA LYS A 22 -32.57 2.76 37.47
C LYS A 22 -31.09 2.73 37.95
N LYS A 23 -30.81 3.40 39.06
CA LYS A 23 -29.57 3.26 39.86
C LYS A 23 -29.82 2.24 40.97
N GLU A 24 -28.88 1.33 41.18
CA GLU A 24 -28.70 0.60 42.45
C GLU A 24 -27.26 0.81 42.97
N LYS A 25 -27.16 0.93 44.30
CA LYS A 25 -25.95 1.14 45.10
C LYS A 25 -25.52 -0.19 45.73
N LEU A 26 -24.22 -0.42 45.93
CA LEU A 26 -23.42 -0.49 47.19
C LEU A 26 -22.06 -1.12 46.74
N ASP A 27 -20.85 -0.88 47.26
CA ASP A 27 -20.35 -0.46 48.57
C ASP A 27 -18.93 0.15 48.48
N LYS A 28 -18.53 0.88 49.54
CA LYS A 28 -17.22 1.52 49.72
C LYS A 28 -16.35 0.74 50.72
N ALA A 29 -15.04 0.67 50.45
CA ALA A 29 -14.00 0.73 51.48
C ALA A 29 -12.66 1.22 50.90
N ASN A 30 -12.23 2.42 51.36
CA ASN A 30 -10.88 2.86 51.81
C ASN A 30 -9.65 2.53 50.92
N GLU A 31 -8.72 3.44 50.59
CA GLU A 31 -7.96 4.39 51.43
C GLU A 31 -7.43 5.62 50.63
N LYS A 32 -6.91 6.62 51.38
CA LYS A 32 -6.46 7.97 50.98
C LYS A 32 -5.21 8.00 50.07
N PRO A 33 -4.98 9.08 49.30
CA PRO A 33 -3.73 9.28 48.57
C PRO A 33 -2.68 10.03 49.42
N GLU A 34 -1.52 9.42 49.64
CA GLU A 34 -0.33 10.10 50.17
C GLU A 34 0.44 10.83 49.08
N LYS A 35 0.83 12.06 49.41
CA LYS A 35 1.76 12.90 48.65
C LYS A 35 3.18 12.34 48.80
N GLN A 36 3.88 12.12 47.70
CA GLN A 36 5.34 12.11 47.71
C GLN A 36 5.91 13.03 46.63
N LYS A 37 6.57 14.08 47.13
CA LYS A 37 7.47 15.00 46.44
C LYS A 37 8.68 14.23 45.91
N PHE A 38 9.02 14.42 44.64
CA PHE A 38 10.36 14.10 44.16
C PHE A 38 11.34 15.23 44.50
N ILE A 39 12.37 14.84 45.24
CA ILE A 39 13.52 15.65 45.64
C ILE A 39 14.53 15.61 44.49
N LEU A 40 14.87 16.78 43.93
CA LEU A 40 16.04 16.98 43.10
C LEU A 40 17.22 17.35 44.02
N GLN A 41 18.16 16.42 44.20
CA GLN A 41 19.46 16.71 44.78
C GLN A 41 20.37 17.28 43.70
N ASN A 42 20.72 18.56 43.82
CA ASN A 42 21.92 19.16 43.22
C ASN A 42 22.70 19.83 44.35
N THR A 43 23.94 19.37 44.56
CA THR A 43 25.00 20.01 45.34
C THR A 43 26.25 19.79 44.49
N LEU A 44 26.97 20.82 44.05
CA LEU A 44 27.91 21.69 44.80
C LEU A 44 28.00 23.05 44.03
N ALA A 45 27.80 24.24 44.65
CA ALA A 45 28.77 25.05 45.44
C ALA A 45 30.05 25.40 44.63
N ASP A 46 30.56 26.63 44.52
CA ASP A 46 30.30 27.96 45.09
C ASP A 46 31.09 28.99 44.24
N ASN A 47 30.60 30.23 44.12
CA ASN A 47 31.40 31.48 44.28
C ASN A 47 30.57 32.75 44.00
N LYS A 48 30.08 33.31 45.10
CA LYS A 48 30.08 34.71 45.56
C LYS A 48 30.20 35.92 44.60
N ASP A 49 29.33 36.88 44.95
CA ASP A 49 29.46 38.35 44.99
C ASP A 49 29.16 39.21 43.74
N GLY A 50 28.22 40.15 43.91
CA GLY A 50 28.38 41.52 43.39
C GLY A 50 27.22 42.12 42.59
N ASN A 51 26.45 42.98 43.27
CA ASN A 51 25.58 44.07 42.78
C ASN A 51 25.87 44.68 41.39
N GLY A 52 24.83 45.21 40.74
CA GLY A 52 24.98 46.43 39.93
C GLY A 52 24.01 46.61 38.76
N GLU A 53 23.17 47.62 38.87
CA GLU A 53 22.27 48.13 37.83
C GLU A 53 23.00 48.74 36.61
N GLY A 54 22.30 48.77 35.47
CA GLY A 54 22.27 49.94 34.59
C GLY A 54 23.25 50.02 33.42
N GLY A 55 22.73 50.44 32.25
CA GLY A 55 23.48 51.31 31.34
C GLY A 55 23.61 50.86 29.89
N ASN A 56 22.82 51.51 29.03
CA ASN A 56 23.10 51.69 27.60
C ASN A 56 24.54 52.13 27.31
N ARG A 57 25.18 51.56 26.28
CA ARG A 57 25.72 52.32 25.13
C ARG A 57 26.39 51.42 24.08
N ALA A 58 26.12 51.77 22.84
CA ALA A 58 26.76 51.30 21.61
C ALA A 58 28.27 51.55 21.59
N LEU A 59 29.01 50.75 20.81
CA LEU A 59 29.85 51.25 19.70
C LEU A 59 30.44 50.12 18.85
N ASN A 60 30.47 50.41 17.56
CA ASN A 60 30.97 49.61 16.44
C ASN A 60 32.44 49.20 16.55
N PHE A 61 32.80 48.05 15.99
CA PHE A 61 34.01 47.93 15.17
C PHE A 61 33.80 47.02 13.95
N ASN A 62 34.10 47.58 12.79
CA ASN A 62 34.23 46.96 11.47
C ASN A 62 35.35 45.91 11.47
N THR A 63 35.15 44.78 10.78
CA THR A 63 36.15 44.19 9.85
C THR A 63 35.50 43.15 8.94
N LYS A 64 35.75 43.26 7.63
CA LYS A 64 35.33 42.31 6.58
C LYS A 64 36.34 41.16 6.41
N VAL A 65 35.82 40.08 5.80
CA VAL A 65 36.45 39.03 4.94
C VAL A 65 36.95 37.75 5.63
N ALA A 66 36.28 36.60 5.36
CA ALA A 66 36.78 35.47 4.54
C ALA A 66 36.00 34.16 4.81
N GLU A 67 35.65 33.43 3.74
CA GLU A 67 35.02 32.10 3.73
C GLU A 67 35.90 30.98 4.32
N PRO A 68 35.35 29.88 4.86
CA PRO A 68 36.13 28.70 5.20
C PRO A 68 36.15 27.63 4.09
N GLN A 69 37.36 27.25 3.69
CA GLN A 69 37.66 26.14 2.78
C GLN A 69 37.52 24.76 3.46
N LYS A 70 37.18 23.78 2.63
CA LYS A 70 37.06 22.33 2.88
C LYS A 70 38.36 21.71 3.42
N VAL A 71 38.22 20.84 4.42
CA VAL A 71 39.29 19.96 4.93
C VAL A 71 39.05 18.52 4.43
N GLN A 72 40.05 17.95 3.75
CA GLN A 72 40.12 16.52 3.38
C GLN A 72 40.78 15.69 4.50
N PRO A 73 40.41 14.41 4.70
CA PRO A 73 41.05 13.56 5.69
C PRO A 73 42.33 12.89 5.16
N ARG A 74 43.34 12.82 6.04
CA ARG A 74 44.69 12.27 5.83
C ARG A 74 44.71 10.73 5.85
N THR A 75 45.52 10.18 4.95
CA THR A 75 46.02 8.79 4.94
C THR A 75 47.12 8.59 5.99
N ILE A 76 47.11 7.47 6.71
CA ILE A 76 48.23 7.00 7.54
C ILE A 76 48.64 5.62 7.03
N VAL A 77 49.93 5.46 6.75
CA VAL A 77 50.63 4.23 6.36
C VAL A 77 51.68 3.90 7.41
N PHE A 78 51.73 2.63 7.84
CA PHE A 78 52.88 1.91 8.41
C PHE A 78 52.59 0.42 8.15
N GLY A 79 53.48 -0.50 7.78
CA GLY A 79 54.92 -0.54 7.54
C GLY A 79 55.25 -2.04 7.37
N GLN A 80 56.13 -2.40 6.41
CA GLN A 80 56.52 -3.78 6.12
C GLN A 80 57.53 -4.33 7.14
N ASN A 81 57.51 -5.65 7.39
CA ASN A 81 58.69 -6.41 7.80
C ASN A 81 58.64 -7.85 7.24
N ASN A 82 59.79 -8.28 6.69
CA ASN A 82 60.05 -9.56 6.01
C ASN A 82 60.43 -10.69 6.99
N GLY A 83 60.20 -11.96 6.59
CA GLY A 83 60.71 -13.15 7.29
C GLY A 83 60.36 -14.52 6.68
N ASN A 84 61.04 -14.87 5.57
CA ASN A 84 61.50 -16.18 5.07
C ASN A 84 60.83 -17.57 5.37
N LEU A 85 60.62 -18.29 4.24
CA LEU A 85 61.03 -19.66 3.85
C LEU A 85 60.15 -20.93 4.12
N ASN A 86 59.88 -21.61 2.99
CA ASN A 86 59.83 -23.06 2.71
C ASN A 86 58.60 -23.91 3.11
N ASN A 87 57.77 -24.27 2.12
CA ASN A 87 57.75 -25.61 1.46
C ASN A 87 56.45 -25.85 0.65
N GLU A 88 56.59 -26.18 -0.64
CA GLU A 88 55.62 -26.95 -1.45
C GLU A 88 55.50 -28.41 -0.90
N PRO A 89 54.53 -29.27 -1.28
CA PRO A 89 53.82 -29.33 -2.58
C PRO A 89 52.31 -29.72 -2.54
N THR A 90 51.59 -29.53 -3.64
CA THR A 90 50.88 -30.59 -4.42
C THR A 90 49.67 -30.10 -5.23
N GLN A 91 49.53 -30.78 -6.37
CA GLN A 91 48.65 -30.53 -7.48
C GLN A 91 47.25 -31.20 -7.35
N LYS A 92 46.29 -30.54 -8.00
CA LYS A 92 45.33 -31.10 -8.99
C LYS A 92 44.02 -31.81 -8.57
N LYS A 93 43.00 -31.40 -9.36
CA LYS A 93 41.87 -32.16 -9.98
C LYS A 93 40.63 -32.35 -9.06
N LYS A 94 39.38 -32.20 -9.50
CA LYS A 94 38.66 -32.34 -10.80
C LYS A 94 37.24 -31.73 -10.59
N SER A 95 36.71 -30.81 -11.41
CA SER A 95 36.02 -30.97 -12.71
C SER A 95 34.48 -31.06 -12.65
N LYS A 96 33.84 -30.45 -13.68
CA LYS A 96 32.44 -30.54 -14.20
C LYS A 96 31.48 -29.50 -13.62
N GLY A 97 30.99 -28.47 -14.32
CA GLY A 97 30.84 -28.20 -15.75
C GLY A 97 29.41 -28.55 -16.20
N PHE A 98 28.63 -27.55 -16.65
CA PHE A 98 27.82 -27.54 -17.89
C PHE A 98 26.88 -26.31 -17.94
N THR A 99 27.30 -25.33 -18.73
CA THR A 99 26.42 -24.49 -19.56
C THR A 99 26.78 -24.82 -21.01
N ASN A 100 25.78 -25.08 -21.85
CA ASN A 100 25.76 -24.64 -23.25
C ASN A 100 24.49 -25.09 -23.98
N LEU A 101 23.89 -24.13 -24.69
CA LEU A 101 23.24 -24.21 -26.01
C LEU A 101 22.81 -22.76 -26.28
N PHE A 102 23.26 -22.05 -27.31
CA PHE A 102 23.51 -22.45 -28.69
C PHE A 102 24.75 -21.75 -29.27
N GLY A 103 25.49 -22.47 -30.11
CA GLY A 103 26.73 -22.02 -30.74
C GLY A 103 26.55 -21.44 -32.14
N ILE A 104 27.68 -21.06 -32.74
CA ILE A 104 28.16 -21.52 -34.05
C ILE A 104 29.62 -21.08 -34.20
N SER A 105 30.45 -22.07 -34.55
CA SER A 105 31.73 -22.09 -35.27
C SER A 105 32.79 -21.01 -35.02
N GLN A 106 33.95 -21.47 -34.51
CA GLN A 106 35.24 -20.81 -34.61
C GLN A 106 35.81 -20.92 -36.03
N ASP A 107 36.65 -19.95 -36.43
CA ASP A 107 37.96 -20.31 -36.99
C ASP A 107 39.02 -19.20 -36.81
N GLN A 108 40.03 -19.56 -36.02
CA GLN A 108 41.48 -19.36 -36.14
C GLN A 108 42.14 -17.98 -36.33
N ASN A 109 42.87 -17.63 -35.27
CA ASN A 109 44.15 -16.92 -35.18
C ASN A 109 45.05 -16.91 -36.43
N LYS A 110 45.63 -15.74 -36.75
CA LYS A 110 47.10 -15.53 -36.81
C LYS A 110 47.49 -14.05 -36.96
N LYS A 111 48.41 -13.64 -36.08
CA LYS A 111 49.45 -12.58 -36.14
C LYS A 111 49.46 -11.64 -37.36
N ASN A 112 49.53 -10.32 -37.11
CA ASN A 112 50.71 -9.52 -37.45
C ASN A 112 50.63 -8.06 -36.97
N GLN A 113 51.82 -7.49 -36.80
CA GLN A 113 52.18 -6.17 -36.30
C GLN A 113 51.51 -5.02 -37.07
N SER A 114 51.08 -3.98 -36.35
CA SER A 114 50.55 -2.75 -36.92
C SER A 114 51.65 -1.70 -37.13
N ALA A 115 51.92 -1.36 -38.39
CA ALA A 115 52.40 -0.05 -38.82
C ALA A 115 51.18 0.91 -38.96
N PRO A 116 51.36 2.25 -39.02
CA PRO A 116 50.27 3.21 -38.81
C PRO A 116 49.33 3.30 -40.03
N ALA A 117 48.02 3.40 -39.78
CA ALA A 117 46.99 3.55 -40.82
C ALA A 117 46.79 5.04 -41.22
N PRO A 118 46.44 5.33 -42.49
CA PRO A 118 46.13 6.68 -42.96
C PRO A 118 44.68 7.09 -42.59
N PRO A 119 44.34 8.40 -42.64
CA PRO A 119 43.03 8.88 -42.22
C PRO A 119 41.99 8.76 -43.35
N GLY A 120 40.80 8.28 -43.03
CA GLY A 120 39.61 8.41 -43.89
C GLY A 120 38.61 7.26 -43.74
N ASN A 121 37.37 7.62 -43.36
CA ASN A 121 36.10 6.84 -43.37
C ASN A 121 35.37 6.56 -42.04
N ASN A 122 35.65 7.27 -40.95
CA ASN A 122 34.89 7.09 -39.70
C ASN A 122 33.47 7.73 -39.72
N GLU A 123 33.22 8.76 -40.55
CA GLU A 123 31.90 9.42 -40.56
C GLU A 123 30.83 8.65 -41.33
N GLN A 124 31.17 7.99 -42.44
CA GLN A 124 30.20 7.21 -43.21
C GLN A 124 29.79 5.91 -42.49
N GLN A 125 30.72 5.25 -41.78
CA GLN A 125 30.40 4.09 -40.96
C GLN A 125 29.56 4.47 -39.72
N ALA A 126 29.83 5.61 -39.10
CA ALA A 126 29.02 6.11 -37.99
C ALA A 126 27.59 6.47 -38.44
N GLN A 127 27.44 7.11 -39.60
CA GLN A 127 26.12 7.43 -40.17
C GLN A 127 25.34 6.17 -40.57
N GLN A 128 26.00 5.15 -41.13
CA GLN A 128 25.36 3.86 -41.42
C GLN A 128 24.92 3.12 -40.16
N LEU A 129 25.74 3.11 -39.10
CA LEU A 129 25.34 2.50 -37.81
C LEU A 129 24.16 3.25 -37.18
N GLN A 130 24.13 4.58 -37.29
CA GLN A 130 23.04 5.40 -36.75
C GLN A 130 21.74 5.19 -37.54
N GLN A 131 21.81 5.05 -38.87
CA GLN A 131 20.66 4.67 -39.69
C GLN A 131 20.17 3.25 -39.39
N GLN A 132 21.07 2.28 -39.18
CA GLN A 132 20.67 0.92 -38.78
C GLN A 132 19.99 0.89 -37.41
N GLN A 133 20.49 1.65 -36.43
CA GLN A 133 19.86 1.75 -35.11
C GLN A 133 18.51 2.46 -35.16
N GLN A 134 18.35 3.49 -36.00
CA GLN A 134 17.05 4.14 -36.24
C GLN A 134 16.05 3.21 -36.92
N GLN A 135 16.49 2.41 -37.90
CA GLN A 135 15.63 1.42 -38.55
C GLN A 135 15.23 0.28 -37.61
N GLN A 136 16.13 -0.23 -36.77
CA GLN A 136 15.79 -1.21 -35.74
C GLN A 136 14.85 -0.64 -34.67
N SER A 137 15.03 0.62 -34.29
CA SER A 137 14.14 1.30 -33.35
C SER A 137 12.76 1.55 -33.95
N GLN A 138 12.66 1.91 -35.23
CA GLN A 138 11.38 2.01 -35.95
C GLN A 138 10.71 0.65 -36.14
N GLN A 139 11.46 -0.41 -36.41
CA GLN A 139 10.91 -1.77 -36.47
C GLN A 139 10.39 -2.24 -35.11
N GLN A 140 11.11 -1.98 -34.01
CA GLN A 140 10.61 -2.23 -32.65
C GLN A 140 9.39 -1.36 -32.31
N HIS A 141 9.38 -0.09 -32.73
CA HIS A 141 8.24 0.81 -32.54
C HIS A 141 7.00 0.31 -33.29
N ASN A 142 7.16 -0.14 -34.54
CA ASN A 142 6.07 -0.69 -35.35
C ASN A 142 5.60 -2.05 -34.82
N GLN A 143 6.51 -2.92 -34.34
CA GLN A 143 6.14 -4.17 -33.66
C GLN A 143 5.41 -3.92 -32.34
N ASN A 144 5.80 -2.89 -31.58
CA ASN A 144 5.12 -2.50 -30.36
C ASN A 144 3.76 -1.83 -30.66
N GLN A 145 3.64 -1.01 -31.70
CA GLN A 145 2.37 -0.47 -32.17
C GLN A 145 1.44 -1.58 -32.66
N GLN A 146 1.93 -2.57 -33.40
CA GLN A 146 1.14 -3.73 -33.81
C GLN A 146 0.73 -4.60 -32.61
N LYS A 147 1.59 -4.77 -31.59
CA LYS A 147 1.21 -5.44 -30.34
C LYS A 147 0.14 -4.67 -29.56
N VAL A 148 0.22 -3.33 -29.52
CA VAL A 148 -0.77 -2.46 -28.88
C VAL A 148 -2.09 -2.46 -29.66
N LEU A 149 -2.06 -2.41 -30.99
CA LEU A 149 -3.24 -2.53 -31.86
C LEU A 149 -3.88 -3.92 -31.75
N ASN A 150 -3.09 -4.98 -31.71
CA ASN A 150 -3.59 -6.34 -31.51
C ASN A 150 -4.17 -6.54 -30.10
N PHE A 151 -3.61 -5.88 -29.08
CA PHE A 151 -4.16 -5.87 -27.72
C PHE A 151 -5.46 -5.05 -27.63
N GLY A 152 -5.51 -3.89 -28.31
CA GLY A 152 -6.71 -3.06 -28.41
C GLY A 152 -7.85 -3.75 -29.16
N ASN A 153 -7.54 -4.43 -30.28
CA ASN A 153 -8.51 -5.21 -31.05
C ASN A 153 -8.98 -6.46 -30.28
N GLN A 154 -8.08 -7.14 -29.54
CA GLN A 154 -8.48 -8.23 -28.65
C GLN A 154 -9.38 -7.74 -27.52
N GLN A 155 -9.13 -6.57 -26.94
CA GLN A 155 -10.02 -5.96 -25.93
C GLN A 155 -11.37 -5.56 -26.51
N GLN A 156 -11.42 -4.99 -27.73
CA GLN A 156 -12.66 -4.62 -28.41
C GLN A 156 -13.50 -5.85 -28.78
N ILE A 157 -12.88 -6.92 -29.28
CA ILE A 157 -13.57 -8.18 -29.61
C ILE A 157 -14.08 -8.86 -28.32
N GLN A 158 -13.34 -8.80 -27.22
CA GLN A 158 -13.78 -9.32 -25.93
C GLN A 158 -14.90 -8.45 -25.30
N GLN A 159 -14.83 -7.12 -25.40
CA GLN A 159 -15.87 -6.21 -24.92
C GLN A 159 -17.17 -6.35 -25.71
N ASN A 160 -17.10 -6.52 -27.03
CA ASN A 160 -18.28 -6.76 -27.86
C ASN A 160 -18.91 -8.15 -27.61
N GLN A 161 -18.13 -9.15 -27.20
CA GLN A 161 -18.66 -10.44 -26.73
C GLN A 161 -19.23 -10.37 -25.30
N ILE A 162 -18.75 -9.46 -24.45
CA ILE A 162 -19.23 -9.26 -23.07
C ILE A 162 -20.49 -8.40 -23.04
N ALA A 163 -20.61 -7.38 -23.90
CA ALA A 163 -21.78 -6.50 -23.99
C ALA A 163 -23.05 -7.19 -24.53
N GLN A 164 -22.92 -8.41 -25.07
CA GLN A 164 -24.03 -9.23 -25.57
C GLN A 164 -24.35 -10.44 -24.68
N GLN A 165 -23.67 -10.61 -23.53
CA GLN A 165 -24.07 -11.62 -22.57
C GLN A 165 -25.31 -11.12 -21.82
N PRO A 166 -26.41 -11.91 -21.77
CA PRO A 166 -27.51 -11.62 -20.87
C PRO A 166 -26.93 -11.50 -19.45
N GLN A 167 -27.35 -10.51 -18.67
CA GLN A 167 -27.12 -10.54 -17.23
C GLN A 167 -27.78 -11.80 -16.69
N ILE A 168 -26.98 -12.87 -16.51
CA ILE A 168 -27.46 -14.09 -15.87
C ILE A 168 -27.77 -13.66 -14.43
N PRO A 169 -29.03 -13.77 -13.96
CA PRO A 169 -29.31 -13.54 -12.56
C PRO A 169 -28.39 -14.44 -11.75
N VAL A 170 -27.53 -13.86 -10.91
CA VAL A 170 -26.79 -14.64 -9.92
C VAL A 170 -27.86 -15.29 -9.06
N SER A 171 -28.05 -16.60 -9.22
CA SER A 171 -29.08 -17.37 -8.51
C SER A 171 -28.85 -17.21 -7.01
N THR A 172 -29.68 -16.40 -6.36
CA THR A 172 -29.66 -16.23 -4.92
C THR A 172 -30.29 -17.47 -4.29
N LEU A 173 -29.58 -18.09 -3.35
CA LEU A 173 -30.14 -19.18 -2.56
C LEU A 173 -31.23 -18.61 -1.65
N SER A 174 -32.31 -19.38 -1.46
CA SER A 174 -33.30 -19.11 -0.42
C SER A 174 -32.68 -19.26 0.97
N GLN A 175 -33.28 -18.62 1.98
CA GLN A 175 -32.81 -18.74 3.36
C GLN A 175 -32.81 -20.20 3.84
N GLU A 176 -33.79 -20.99 3.44
CA GLU A 176 -33.86 -22.42 3.76
C GLU A 176 -32.70 -23.22 3.14
N GLU A 177 -32.30 -22.91 1.91
CA GLU A 177 -31.13 -23.52 1.27
C GLU A 177 -29.82 -23.14 1.95
N VAL A 178 -29.70 -21.87 2.37
CA VAL A 178 -28.55 -21.40 3.16
C VAL A 178 -28.48 -22.13 4.50
N ASP A 179 -29.59 -22.21 5.23
CA ASP A 179 -29.65 -22.85 6.54
C ASP A 179 -29.34 -24.36 6.45
N LYS A 180 -29.89 -25.04 5.44
CA LYS A 180 -29.59 -26.45 5.17
C LYS A 180 -28.11 -26.65 4.86
N PHE A 181 -27.54 -25.84 3.99
CA PHE A 181 -26.11 -25.88 3.66
C PHE A 181 -25.24 -25.66 4.91
N VAL A 182 -25.53 -24.63 5.70
CA VAL A 182 -24.83 -24.33 6.94
C VAL A 182 -24.88 -25.54 7.89
N GLN A 183 -26.04 -26.18 8.01
CA GLN A 183 -26.20 -27.34 8.88
C GLN A 183 -25.41 -28.56 8.37
N GLU A 184 -25.40 -28.82 7.07
CA GLU A 184 -24.61 -29.88 6.46
C GLU A 184 -23.10 -29.68 6.68
N GLN A 185 -22.59 -28.47 6.43
CA GLN A 185 -21.18 -28.15 6.64
C GLN A 185 -20.78 -28.20 8.12
N LYS A 186 -21.66 -27.73 9.02
CA LYS A 186 -21.47 -27.86 10.46
C LYS A 186 -21.32 -29.32 10.87
N ASN A 187 -22.08 -30.25 10.27
CA ASN A 187 -21.97 -31.67 10.58
C ASN A 187 -20.60 -32.23 10.18
N PHE A 188 -20.13 -31.96 8.95
CA PHE A 188 -18.80 -32.39 8.51
C PHE A 188 -17.67 -31.82 9.38
N LEU A 189 -17.73 -30.53 9.70
CA LEU A 189 -16.72 -29.85 10.49
C LEU A 189 -16.73 -30.27 11.96
N THR A 190 -17.92 -30.52 12.54
CA THR A 190 -18.04 -31.07 13.90
C THR A 190 -17.46 -32.49 13.95
N GLN A 191 -17.72 -33.32 12.94
CA GLN A 191 -17.09 -34.65 12.82
C GLN A 191 -15.56 -34.56 12.67
N ALA A 192 -15.06 -33.47 12.08
CA ALA A 192 -13.63 -33.17 11.95
C ALA A 192 -13.01 -32.52 13.19
N GLY A 193 -13.77 -32.31 14.27
CA GLY A 193 -13.28 -31.73 15.53
C GLY A 193 -13.23 -30.19 15.58
N VAL A 194 -13.79 -29.49 14.58
CA VAL A 194 -13.83 -28.02 14.55
C VAL A 194 -15.01 -27.51 15.40
N SER A 195 -14.79 -26.43 16.16
CA SER A 195 -15.86 -25.78 16.92
C SER A 195 -16.97 -25.27 16.00
N LYS A 196 -18.22 -25.43 16.43
CA LYS A 196 -19.41 -24.96 15.70
C LYS A 196 -19.46 -23.44 15.48
N THR A 197 -18.66 -22.68 16.23
CA THR A 197 -18.60 -21.20 16.18
C THR A 197 -17.66 -20.65 15.11
N ASP A 198 -16.81 -21.49 14.49
CA ASP A 198 -15.65 -21.01 13.71
C ASP A 198 -15.87 -21.05 12.19
N PHE A 199 -17.12 -21.24 11.77
CA PHE A 199 -17.53 -21.39 10.38
C PHE A 199 -18.11 -20.10 9.81
N ILE A 200 -17.77 -19.78 8.56
CA ILE A 200 -18.40 -18.69 7.81
C ILE A 200 -19.30 -19.21 6.70
N GLN A 201 -20.41 -18.52 6.43
CA GLN A 201 -21.34 -18.93 5.36
C GLN A 201 -20.63 -18.97 3.99
N GLY A 202 -20.87 -20.05 3.24
CA GLY A 202 -20.20 -20.36 1.96
C GLY A 202 -18.89 -21.13 2.08
N GLU A 203 -18.35 -21.29 3.29
CA GLU A 203 -17.22 -22.18 3.55
C GLU A 203 -17.65 -23.65 3.38
N LYS A 204 -16.79 -24.48 2.79
CA LYS A 204 -17.07 -25.89 2.47
C LYS A 204 -15.93 -26.76 2.94
N TYR A 205 -16.26 -27.83 3.67
CA TYR A 205 -15.31 -28.87 3.99
C TYR A 205 -14.72 -29.45 2.69
N VAL A 206 -13.39 -29.56 2.64
CA VAL A 206 -12.68 -30.16 1.50
C VAL A 206 -12.06 -31.48 1.92
N LYS A 207 -11.21 -31.47 2.95
CA LYS A 207 -10.55 -32.67 3.44
C LYS A 207 -9.94 -32.48 4.83
N GLN A 208 -9.52 -33.60 5.43
CA GLN A 208 -8.75 -33.61 6.66
C GLN A 208 -7.58 -34.60 6.59
N SER A 209 -6.57 -34.39 7.43
CA SER A 209 -5.39 -35.24 7.56
C SER A 209 -4.94 -35.34 9.01
N GLN A 210 -4.62 -36.55 9.49
CA GLN A 210 -3.98 -36.77 10.80
C GLN A 210 -2.48 -36.54 10.66
N ILE A 211 -1.93 -35.51 11.31
CA ILE A 211 -0.56 -35.06 11.10
C ILE A 211 0.04 -34.45 12.36
N SER A 212 1.34 -34.16 12.36
CA SER A 212 1.97 -33.36 13.41
C SER A 212 2.29 -31.94 12.94
N LEU A 213 2.00 -30.93 13.76
CA LEU A 213 2.48 -29.56 13.56
C LEU A 213 3.74 -29.31 14.40
N LYS A 214 4.81 -28.82 13.78
CA LYS A 214 6.01 -28.36 14.49
C LYS A 214 5.77 -26.97 15.06
N LEU A 215 5.94 -26.80 16.36
CA LEU A 215 5.95 -25.49 17.03
C LEU A 215 7.18 -25.37 17.92
N TYR A 216 7.60 -24.13 18.19
CA TYR A 216 8.61 -23.87 19.20
C TYR A 216 7.98 -23.91 20.60
N ASP A 217 8.45 -24.80 21.46
CA ASP A 217 8.01 -24.92 22.85
C ASP A 217 8.96 -24.14 23.75
N TYR A 218 8.57 -22.92 24.10
CA TYR A 218 9.38 -22.02 24.94
C TYR A 218 9.69 -22.59 26.33
N SER A 219 8.83 -23.47 26.85
CA SER A 219 9.05 -24.11 28.16
C SER A 219 10.27 -25.04 28.14
N TYR A 220 10.63 -25.55 26.97
CA TYR A 220 11.73 -26.48 26.76
C TYR A 220 12.88 -25.87 25.93
N GLY A 221 12.68 -24.67 25.37
CA GLY A 221 13.67 -23.99 24.54
C GLY A 221 13.94 -24.67 23.19
N ASP A 222 13.06 -25.57 22.74
CA ASP A 222 13.24 -26.35 21.51
C ASP A 222 11.93 -26.56 20.74
N TYR A 223 12.03 -26.97 19.48
CA TYR A 223 10.87 -27.31 18.67
C TYR A 223 10.30 -28.69 19.01
N LYS A 224 8.99 -28.76 19.13
CA LYS A 224 8.23 -30.01 19.30
C LYS A 224 7.20 -30.21 18.20
N TYR A 225 6.85 -31.48 18.01
CA TYR A 225 5.76 -31.89 17.14
C TYR A 225 4.53 -32.18 17.99
N TYR A 226 3.41 -31.58 17.60
CA TYR A 226 2.12 -31.74 18.22
C TYR A 226 1.23 -32.49 17.25
N ASP A 227 0.77 -33.67 17.62
CA ASP A 227 -0.15 -34.45 16.78
C ASP A 227 -1.55 -33.83 16.82
N GLY A 228 -2.29 -33.96 15.72
CA GLY A 228 -3.61 -33.40 15.58
C GLY A 228 -4.23 -33.61 14.20
N THR A 229 -5.41 -33.04 14.04
CA THR A 229 -6.18 -33.07 12.80
C THR A 229 -6.01 -31.77 12.05
N LEU A 230 -5.48 -31.81 10.83
CA LEU A 230 -5.49 -30.68 9.91
C LEU A 230 -6.75 -30.73 9.06
N VAL A 231 -7.59 -29.72 9.15
CA VAL A 231 -8.84 -29.56 8.41
C VAL A 231 -8.67 -28.45 7.36
N LEU A 232 -8.96 -28.78 6.11
CA LEU A 232 -8.94 -27.86 4.98
C LEU A 232 -10.38 -27.64 4.49
N THR A 233 -10.73 -26.37 4.34
CA THR A 233 -11.94 -25.92 3.65
C THR A 233 -11.55 -25.15 2.38
N ASN A 234 -12.55 -24.74 1.60
CA ASN A 234 -12.34 -23.84 0.46
C ASN A 234 -11.89 -22.41 0.86
N PHE A 235 -11.81 -22.08 2.16
CA PHE A 235 -11.41 -20.75 2.66
C PHE A 235 -10.32 -20.79 3.73
N MET A 236 -10.28 -21.81 4.58
CA MET A 236 -9.44 -21.87 5.77
C MET A 236 -8.66 -23.18 5.85
N LEU A 237 -7.45 -23.07 6.39
CA LEU A 237 -6.66 -24.19 6.88
C LEU A 237 -6.62 -24.13 8.42
N ARG A 238 -7.08 -25.18 9.09
CA ARG A 238 -7.17 -25.25 10.56
C ARG A 238 -6.45 -26.49 11.08
N PHE A 239 -5.55 -26.31 12.05
CA PHE A 239 -4.97 -27.42 12.79
C PHE A 239 -5.66 -27.55 14.15
N ILE A 240 -6.07 -28.77 14.50
CA ILE A 240 -6.79 -29.09 15.72
C ILE A 240 -5.90 -30.06 16.48
N PRO A 241 -5.17 -29.60 17.50
CA PRO A 241 -4.31 -30.49 18.26
C PRO A 241 -5.10 -31.63 18.88
N SER A 242 -4.54 -32.83 18.88
CA SER A 242 -5.05 -33.93 19.71
C SER A 242 -4.87 -33.53 21.18
N GLU A 243 -5.86 -33.81 22.03
CA GLU A 243 -5.72 -33.63 23.47
C GLU A 243 -4.52 -34.47 23.96
N ASP A 244 -3.42 -33.83 24.38
CA ASP A 244 -2.33 -34.55 25.05
C ASP A 244 -1.85 -33.81 26.30
N LYS A 245 -1.41 -34.61 27.29
CA LYS A 245 -1.38 -34.43 28.76
C LYS A 245 -0.58 -33.25 29.35
N SER A 246 -0.30 -32.18 28.59
CA SER A 246 0.50 -31.01 29.01
C SER A 246 -0.21 -29.68 28.75
N GLY A 247 -1.52 -29.61 29.03
CA GLY A 247 -2.47 -28.54 28.67
C GLY A 247 -2.10 -27.06 28.88
N GLU A 248 -0.92 -26.71 29.38
CA GLU A 248 -0.45 -25.32 29.52
C GLU A 248 0.08 -24.69 28.23
N VAL A 249 0.80 -25.43 27.38
CA VAL A 249 1.30 -24.89 26.09
C VAL A 249 0.11 -24.62 25.16
N TYR A 250 -0.82 -25.59 25.05
CA TYR A 250 -2.02 -25.48 24.23
C TYR A 250 -2.93 -24.31 24.65
N LYS A 251 -3.19 -24.15 25.96
CA LYS A 251 -4.03 -23.05 26.49
C LYS A 251 -3.49 -21.66 26.19
N ASN A 252 -2.17 -21.50 26.01
CA ASN A 252 -1.57 -20.20 25.68
C ASN A 252 -1.51 -19.94 24.16
N VAL A 253 -1.50 -20.97 23.32
CA VAL A 253 -1.47 -20.88 21.86
C VAL A 253 -2.87 -20.75 21.25
N GLU A 254 -3.87 -21.45 21.80
CA GLU A 254 -5.26 -21.38 21.32
C GLU A 254 -5.91 -20.00 21.50
N ARG A 255 -5.51 -19.24 22.53
CA ARG A 255 -6.10 -17.93 22.88
C ARG A 255 -6.15 -16.91 21.74
N ASN A 256 -5.30 -17.04 20.73
CA ASN A 256 -5.19 -16.06 19.64
C ASN A 256 -5.58 -16.61 18.25
N ASN A 257 -6.34 -17.71 18.15
CA ASN A 257 -6.69 -18.31 16.85
C ASN A 257 -5.45 -18.67 16.00
N TYR A 258 -4.34 -19.04 16.65
CA TYR A 258 -3.05 -19.26 15.99
C TYR A 258 -3.08 -20.42 14.97
N PHE A 259 -3.85 -21.46 15.26
CA PHE A 259 -3.88 -22.68 14.47
C PHE A 259 -4.73 -22.59 13.20
N GLN A 260 -5.30 -21.43 12.90
CA GLN A 260 -6.12 -21.23 11.72
C GLN A 260 -5.65 -20.06 10.86
N ILE A 261 -5.63 -20.29 9.55
CA ILE A 261 -5.26 -19.29 8.53
C ILE A 261 -6.22 -19.34 7.33
N PRO A 262 -6.67 -18.20 6.81
CA PRO A 262 -7.31 -18.18 5.49
C PRO A 262 -6.31 -18.67 4.43
N VAL A 263 -6.76 -19.52 3.49
CA VAL A 263 -5.89 -20.06 2.43
C VAL A 263 -5.32 -18.94 1.55
N GLY A 264 -6.07 -17.84 1.37
CA GLY A 264 -5.58 -16.64 0.66
C GLY A 264 -4.47 -15.88 1.39
N MET A 265 -4.25 -16.15 2.68
CA MET A 265 -3.13 -15.60 3.45
C MET A 265 -1.86 -16.43 3.31
N ILE A 266 -1.89 -17.57 2.62
CA ILE A 266 -0.67 -18.32 2.31
C ILE A 266 0.15 -17.53 1.29
N LEU A 267 1.40 -17.24 1.65
CA LEU A 267 2.36 -16.56 0.80
C LEU A 267 3.17 -17.55 -0.03
N LYS A 268 3.61 -18.63 0.62
CA LYS A 268 4.45 -19.66 0.00
C LYS A 268 4.20 -21.00 0.68
N MET A 269 4.29 -22.07 -0.09
CA MET A 269 4.30 -23.43 0.42
C MET A 269 5.40 -24.25 -0.25
N ASN A 270 6.10 -25.09 0.50
CA ASN A 270 7.07 -26.04 -0.02
C ASN A 270 6.79 -27.42 0.56
N ARG A 271 7.10 -28.46 -0.22
CA ARG A 271 7.12 -29.83 0.28
C ARG A 271 8.53 -30.39 0.23
N SER A 272 8.91 -31.07 1.30
CA SER A 272 10.17 -31.79 1.39
C SER A 272 9.94 -33.21 1.91
N VAL A 273 10.87 -34.11 1.62
CA VAL A 273 10.90 -35.48 2.15
C VAL A 273 12.26 -35.71 2.77
N GLU A 274 12.27 -36.29 3.96
CA GLU A 274 13.49 -36.62 4.67
C GLU A 274 14.32 -37.63 3.86
N LYS A 275 15.56 -37.28 3.54
CA LYS A 275 16.45 -38.12 2.71
C LYS A 275 17.14 -39.24 3.49
N LYS A 276 17.25 -39.10 4.81
CA LYS A 276 17.93 -40.03 5.73
C LYS A 276 17.11 -40.12 7.01
N GLY A 277 16.77 -41.32 7.46
CA GLY A 277 15.90 -41.51 8.63
C GLY A 277 14.62 -42.24 8.25
N LEU A 278 13.52 -41.89 8.90
CA LEU A 278 12.24 -42.59 8.78
C LEU A 278 11.46 -42.20 7.51
N GLN A 279 11.95 -41.25 6.70
CA GLN A 279 11.31 -40.80 5.45
C GLN A 279 9.99 -40.04 5.66
N TYR A 280 9.93 -39.24 6.74
CA TYR A 280 8.84 -38.28 6.92
C TYR A 280 8.76 -37.30 5.76
N SER A 281 7.54 -36.86 5.43
CA SER A 281 7.34 -35.73 4.51
C SER A 281 6.84 -34.50 5.25
N TYR A 282 7.18 -33.32 4.74
CA TYR A 282 6.90 -32.05 5.36
C TYR A 282 6.22 -31.12 4.38
N ILE A 283 5.21 -30.39 4.85
CA ILE A 283 4.65 -29.22 4.16
C ILE A 283 4.98 -27.99 5.02
N GLU A 284 5.76 -27.09 4.46
CA GLU A 284 6.16 -25.82 5.08
C GLU A 284 5.35 -24.69 4.45
N ILE A 285 4.57 -23.97 5.25
CA ILE A 285 3.73 -22.86 4.84
C ILE A 285 4.23 -21.58 5.49
N GLN A 286 4.45 -20.55 4.68
CA GLN A 286 4.70 -19.18 5.12
C GLN A 286 3.48 -18.35 4.78
N SER A 287 2.98 -17.57 5.74
CA SER A 287 1.80 -16.71 5.56
C SER A 287 2.16 -15.23 5.40
N LYS A 288 1.20 -14.45 4.91
CA LYS A 288 1.27 -12.98 4.76
C LYS A 288 1.20 -12.26 6.11
N ASP A 289 0.71 -12.93 7.16
CA ASP A 289 0.73 -12.46 8.56
C ASP A 289 1.94 -13.00 9.36
N TYR A 290 2.98 -13.44 8.64
CA TYR A 290 4.30 -13.80 9.19
C TYR A 290 4.36 -15.02 10.10
N ARG A 291 3.34 -15.87 10.08
CA ARG A 291 3.40 -17.19 10.70
C ARG A 291 4.08 -18.19 9.77
N GLU A 292 4.70 -19.19 10.40
CA GLU A 292 5.25 -20.36 9.72
C GLU A 292 4.63 -21.62 10.30
N PHE A 293 4.13 -22.48 9.42
CA PHE A 293 3.55 -23.78 9.79
C PHE A 293 4.37 -24.87 9.12
N ILE A 294 4.85 -25.83 9.91
CA ILE A 294 5.61 -26.98 9.39
C ILE A 294 4.84 -28.24 9.80
N PHE A 295 4.13 -28.79 8.83
CA PHE A 295 3.31 -29.98 8.98
C PHE A 295 4.11 -31.22 8.61
N ARG A 296 4.20 -32.19 9.50
CA ARG A 296 4.88 -33.48 9.32
C ARG A 296 3.87 -34.58 9.09
N PHE A 297 4.11 -35.36 8.04
CA PHE A 297 3.33 -36.52 7.63
C PHE A 297 4.15 -37.78 7.84
N GLN A 298 3.51 -38.82 8.37
CA GLN A 298 4.12 -40.13 8.53
C GLN A 298 4.59 -40.69 7.17
N PRO A 299 5.56 -41.63 7.15
CA PRO A 299 6.09 -42.17 5.90
C PRO A 299 5.03 -42.83 5.00
N ILE A 300 4.02 -43.45 5.62
CA ILE A 300 2.88 -44.05 4.90
C ILE A 300 1.97 -42.99 4.25
N GLN A 301 2.04 -41.74 4.68
CA GLN A 301 1.20 -40.62 4.23
C GLN A 301 1.83 -39.78 3.11
N GLN A 302 2.85 -40.29 2.41
CA GLN A 302 3.51 -39.53 1.34
C GLN A 302 2.55 -39.11 0.22
N ASN A 303 1.65 -40.00 -0.21
CA ASN A 303 0.63 -39.67 -1.22
C ASN A 303 -0.36 -38.63 -0.69
N GLU A 304 -0.78 -38.76 0.57
CA GLU A 304 -1.68 -37.80 1.23
C GLU A 304 -1.08 -36.39 1.30
N SER A 305 0.21 -36.29 1.63
CA SER A 305 0.92 -35.00 1.67
C SER A 305 1.03 -34.35 0.27
N MET A 306 1.18 -35.15 -0.79
CA MET A 306 1.21 -34.64 -2.17
C MET A 306 -0.16 -34.12 -2.59
N ASP A 307 -1.21 -34.90 -2.34
CA ASP A 307 -2.59 -34.56 -2.66
C ASP A 307 -3.06 -33.31 -1.90
N LEU A 308 -2.74 -33.21 -0.60
CA LEU A 308 -3.03 -32.02 0.20
C LEU A 308 -2.30 -30.78 -0.35
N LEU A 309 -1.01 -30.90 -0.71
CA LEU A 309 -0.26 -29.79 -1.29
C LEU A 309 -0.92 -29.29 -2.58
N GLN A 310 -1.28 -30.19 -3.50
CA GLN A 310 -1.94 -29.83 -4.76
C GLN A 310 -3.29 -29.15 -4.52
N THR A 311 -4.07 -29.67 -3.57
CA THR A 311 -5.36 -29.07 -3.18
C THR A 311 -5.15 -27.67 -2.61
N LEU A 312 -4.22 -27.50 -1.67
CA LEU A 312 -3.87 -26.21 -1.07
C LEU A 312 -3.40 -25.20 -2.13
N GLN A 313 -2.57 -25.61 -3.09
CA GLN A 313 -2.12 -24.75 -4.18
C GLN A 313 -3.30 -24.21 -4.99
N SER A 314 -4.26 -25.08 -5.33
CA SER A 314 -5.43 -24.70 -6.13
C SER A 314 -6.38 -23.71 -5.42
N LEU A 315 -6.44 -23.77 -4.08
CA LEU A 315 -7.28 -22.89 -3.27
C LEU A 315 -6.57 -21.58 -2.87
N ALA A 316 -5.28 -21.65 -2.54
CA ALA A 316 -4.50 -20.49 -2.11
C ALA A 316 -4.11 -19.58 -3.28
N PHE A 317 -3.91 -20.15 -4.47
CA PHE A 317 -3.46 -19.45 -5.68
C PHE A 317 -4.46 -19.65 -6.83
N PRO A 318 -5.69 -19.09 -6.71
CA PRO A 318 -6.77 -19.42 -7.63
C PRO A 318 -6.49 -19.00 -9.08
N GLU A 319 -5.77 -17.90 -9.31
CA GLU A 319 -5.43 -17.50 -10.67
C GLU A 319 -4.44 -18.44 -11.36
N GLU A 320 -3.37 -18.81 -10.67
CA GLU A 320 -2.35 -19.73 -11.20
C GLU A 320 -2.98 -21.10 -11.55
N ASN A 321 -4.03 -21.47 -10.81
CA ASN A 321 -4.72 -22.75 -10.94
C ASN A 321 -6.07 -22.66 -11.67
N LYS A 322 -6.43 -21.48 -12.20
CA LYS A 322 -7.71 -21.22 -12.90
C LYS A 322 -8.96 -21.62 -12.10
N THR A 323 -8.92 -21.47 -10.77
CA THR A 323 -10.06 -21.67 -9.88
C THR A 323 -10.71 -20.34 -9.52
N LYS A 324 -11.85 -20.37 -8.82
CA LYS A 324 -12.57 -19.16 -8.40
C LYS A 324 -12.09 -18.70 -7.03
N PHE A 325 -11.99 -17.39 -6.82
CA PHE A 325 -11.80 -16.81 -5.50
C PHE A 325 -12.98 -17.14 -4.58
N PHE A 326 -12.69 -17.35 -3.30
CA PHE A 326 -13.72 -17.60 -2.28
C PHE A 326 -14.76 -16.47 -2.19
N ALA A 327 -14.38 -15.22 -2.45
CA ALA A 327 -15.29 -14.06 -2.42
C ALA A 327 -16.54 -14.25 -3.31
N PHE A 328 -16.42 -14.94 -4.45
CA PHE A 328 -17.56 -15.26 -5.32
C PHE A 328 -18.50 -16.31 -4.71
N GLU A 329 -17.94 -17.27 -3.97
CA GLU A 329 -18.74 -18.26 -3.26
C GLU A 329 -19.41 -17.62 -2.04
N TYR A 330 -18.67 -16.80 -1.29
CA TYR A 330 -19.17 -16.03 -0.14
C TYR A 330 -20.40 -15.20 -0.52
N ASN A 331 -20.38 -14.52 -1.67
CA ASN A 331 -21.50 -13.72 -2.16
C ASN A 331 -22.80 -14.52 -2.35
N LYS A 332 -22.73 -15.78 -2.76
CA LYS A 332 -23.93 -16.60 -2.97
C LYS A 332 -24.75 -16.81 -1.70
N TYR A 333 -24.09 -16.83 -0.55
CA TYR A 333 -24.73 -17.06 0.76
C TYR A 333 -24.92 -15.77 1.55
N ASN A 334 -24.11 -14.74 1.30
CA ASN A 334 -24.05 -13.53 2.13
C ASN A 334 -24.53 -12.26 1.39
N ARG A 335 -25.24 -12.39 0.26
CA ARG A 335 -25.72 -11.25 -0.52
C ARG A 335 -26.60 -10.29 0.28
N HIS A 336 -27.35 -10.80 1.24
CA HIS A 336 -28.20 -10.00 2.13
C HIS A 336 -27.42 -8.90 2.88
N LEU A 337 -26.11 -9.08 3.12
CA LEU A 337 -25.27 -8.05 3.73
C LEU A 337 -25.16 -6.80 2.85
N GLU A 338 -25.07 -6.97 1.53
CA GLU A 338 -25.08 -5.83 0.59
C GLU A 338 -26.43 -5.13 0.57
N GLU A 339 -27.52 -5.90 0.65
CA GLU A 339 -28.88 -5.36 0.66
C GLU A 339 -29.15 -4.52 1.92
N GLN A 340 -28.54 -4.90 3.05
CA GLN A 340 -28.70 -4.23 4.33
C GLN A 340 -27.73 -3.04 4.53
N CYS A 341 -26.46 -3.21 4.15
CA CYS A 341 -25.40 -2.27 4.51
C CYS A 341 -24.86 -1.48 3.31
N GLN A 342 -25.18 -1.90 2.08
CA GLN A 342 -24.83 -1.22 0.83
C GLN A 342 -23.34 -0.81 0.75
N GLY A 343 -22.44 -1.71 1.12
CA GLY A 343 -21.02 -1.41 1.24
C GLY A 343 -20.34 -1.03 -0.08
N TRP A 344 -20.84 -1.51 -1.23
CA TRP A 344 -20.38 -1.04 -2.55
C TRP A 344 -20.78 0.41 -2.86
N GLU A 345 -21.85 0.91 -2.25
CA GLU A 345 -22.38 2.27 -2.45
C GLU A 345 -21.76 3.29 -1.48
N ILE A 346 -20.84 2.87 -0.61
CA ILE A 346 -20.21 3.74 0.40
C ILE A 346 -19.53 4.95 -0.24
N TYR A 347 -18.97 4.78 -1.45
CA TYR A 347 -18.28 5.82 -2.18
C TYR A 347 -19.04 6.20 -3.44
N ASN A 348 -19.40 7.48 -3.53
CA ASN A 348 -19.89 8.10 -4.75
C ASN A 348 -19.03 9.33 -5.05
N CYS A 349 -18.41 9.35 -6.24
CA CYS A 349 -17.46 10.40 -6.65
C CYS A 349 -18.07 11.80 -6.59
N GLU A 350 -19.28 11.97 -7.13
CA GLU A 350 -19.96 13.27 -7.19
C GLU A 350 -20.35 13.77 -5.79
N LYS A 351 -20.94 12.89 -4.97
CA LYS A 351 -21.29 13.22 -3.57
C LYS A 351 -20.05 13.61 -2.76
N GLU A 352 -18.92 12.93 -2.98
CA GLU A 352 -17.69 13.22 -2.24
C GLU A 352 -17.09 14.58 -2.62
N PHE A 353 -17.05 14.94 -3.90
CA PHE A 353 -16.61 16.29 -4.29
C PHE A 353 -17.62 17.38 -3.92
N ALA A 354 -18.92 17.09 -3.92
CA ALA A 354 -19.95 17.99 -3.40
C ALA A 354 -19.81 18.23 -1.89
N ARG A 355 -19.45 17.19 -1.10
CA ARG A 355 -19.16 17.31 0.35
C ARG A 355 -18.01 18.29 0.63
N MET A 356 -17.01 18.36 -0.26
CA MET A 356 -15.92 19.34 -0.19
C MET A 356 -16.38 20.78 -0.52
N GLY A 357 -17.64 20.96 -0.91
CA GLY A 357 -18.22 22.25 -1.29
C GLY A 357 -17.89 22.69 -2.72
N LEU A 358 -17.38 21.79 -3.56
CA LEU A 358 -16.97 22.14 -4.93
C LEU A 358 -18.18 22.25 -5.86
N GLN A 359 -18.19 23.33 -6.65
CA GLN A 359 -19.06 23.46 -7.81
C GLN A 359 -18.24 23.09 -9.06
N ILE A 360 -18.64 22.02 -9.73
CA ILE A 360 -17.90 21.44 -10.84
C ILE A 360 -18.77 21.50 -12.08
N ALA A 361 -18.24 22.03 -13.18
CA ALA A 361 -18.96 22.09 -14.44
C ALA A 361 -19.31 20.68 -14.94
N PRO A 362 -20.56 20.44 -15.40
CA PRO A 362 -20.97 19.16 -15.98
C PRO A 362 -20.11 18.71 -17.16
N VAL A 363 -20.16 17.40 -17.47
CA VAL A 363 -19.53 16.84 -18.66
C VAL A 363 -20.10 17.49 -19.94
N GLY A 364 -19.25 17.75 -20.93
CA GLY A 364 -19.65 18.26 -22.24
C GLY A 364 -19.95 19.76 -22.34
N VAL A 365 -19.90 20.52 -21.22
CA VAL A 365 -20.18 21.98 -21.23
C VAL A 365 -19.32 22.74 -22.24
N ILE A 366 -18.02 22.44 -22.29
CA ILE A 366 -17.06 23.12 -23.17
C ILE A 366 -17.28 22.73 -24.64
N GLU A 367 -17.53 21.44 -24.91
CA GLU A 367 -17.73 20.95 -26.27
C GLU A 367 -19.00 21.55 -26.87
N ASN A 368 -20.07 21.64 -26.08
CA ASN A 368 -21.33 22.25 -26.49
C ASN A 368 -21.16 23.76 -26.77
N GLN A 369 -20.41 24.48 -25.94
CA GLN A 369 -20.10 25.89 -26.17
C GLN A 369 -19.29 26.11 -27.47
N GLN A 370 -18.30 25.26 -27.74
CA GLN A 370 -17.51 25.31 -28.97
C GLN A 370 -18.35 24.99 -30.22
N GLN A 371 -19.20 23.96 -30.17
CA GLN A 371 -20.06 23.57 -31.29
C GLN A 371 -21.11 24.63 -31.63
N GLN A 372 -21.57 25.40 -30.63
CA GLN A 372 -22.52 26.49 -30.82
C GLN A 372 -21.87 27.81 -31.26
N GLY A 373 -20.54 27.83 -31.49
CA GLY A 373 -19.81 29.05 -31.88
C GLY A 373 -19.80 30.12 -30.80
N GLN A 374 -20.14 29.76 -29.55
CA GLN A 374 -20.08 30.66 -28.41
C GLN A 374 -18.63 30.70 -27.90
N TYR A 375 -18.14 31.90 -27.59
CA TYR A 375 -16.91 32.03 -26.82
C TYR A 375 -17.07 31.26 -25.51
N LEU A 376 -16.01 30.56 -25.05
CA LEU A 376 -15.97 29.84 -23.77
C LEU A 376 -16.12 30.82 -22.60
N GLN A 377 -17.30 31.39 -22.40
CA GLN A 377 -17.59 32.22 -21.25
C GLN A 377 -17.88 31.30 -20.08
N ASN A 378 -17.01 31.37 -19.08
CA ASN A 378 -17.21 30.71 -17.81
C ASN A 378 -18.22 31.52 -16.98
N GLU A 379 -19.47 31.59 -17.43
CA GLU A 379 -20.52 32.45 -16.86
C GLU A 379 -20.79 32.14 -15.37
N ASN A 380 -20.60 30.87 -14.99
CA ASN A 380 -20.76 30.39 -13.62
C ASN A 380 -19.45 30.36 -12.82
N ASN A 381 -18.35 30.88 -13.38
CA ASN A 381 -17.03 30.95 -12.76
C ASN A 381 -16.54 29.61 -12.17
N PHE A 382 -16.76 28.50 -12.88
CA PHE A 382 -16.28 27.18 -12.48
C PHE A 382 -14.75 27.09 -12.54
N GLU A 383 -14.12 26.58 -11.48
CA GLU A 383 -12.68 26.29 -11.48
C GLU A 383 -12.35 24.89 -11.98
N PHE A 384 -13.31 23.98 -11.87
CA PHE A 384 -13.17 22.57 -12.23
C PHE A 384 -14.29 22.10 -13.14
N ARG A 385 -14.04 21.02 -13.88
CA ARG A 385 -15.05 20.32 -14.67
C ARG A 385 -14.94 18.81 -14.54
N TRP A 386 -16.05 18.13 -14.80
CA TRP A 386 -16.10 16.69 -14.97
C TRP A 386 -15.58 16.26 -16.35
N VAL A 387 -14.94 15.10 -16.38
CA VAL A 387 -14.48 14.39 -17.58
C VAL A 387 -14.96 12.95 -17.48
N ASP A 388 -15.65 12.49 -18.52
CA ASP A 388 -16.05 11.09 -18.66
C ASP A 388 -14.85 10.23 -19.07
N ASN A 389 -14.51 9.27 -18.22
CA ASN A 389 -13.50 8.25 -18.43
C ASN A 389 -14.09 6.83 -18.21
N SER A 390 -15.42 6.68 -18.30
CA SER A 390 -16.13 5.40 -18.10
C SER A 390 -15.65 4.30 -19.04
N LYS A 391 -15.17 4.68 -20.23
CA LYS A 391 -14.60 3.78 -21.23
C LYS A 391 -13.06 3.67 -21.15
N GLY A 392 -12.44 4.31 -20.14
CA GLY A 392 -10.99 4.31 -19.95
C GLY A 392 -10.20 5.04 -21.05
N GLN A 393 -10.85 5.90 -21.83
CA GLN A 393 -10.26 6.55 -23.02
C GLN A 393 -9.18 7.58 -22.69
N ILE A 394 -9.27 8.22 -21.52
CA ILE A 394 -8.22 9.09 -21.02
C ILE A 394 -7.17 8.27 -20.29
N CYS A 395 -7.60 7.36 -19.41
CA CYS A 395 -6.71 6.46 -18.68
C CYS A 395 -7.46 5.23 -18.17
N GLY A 396 -7.07 4.04 -18.66
CA GLY A 396 -7.69 2.77 -18.27
C GLY A 396 -7.44 2.31 -16.82
N THR A 397 -6.67 3.07 -16.03
CA THR A 397 -6.40 2.76 -14.60
C THR A 397 -6.88 3.86 -13.64
N TYR A 398 -7.66 4.80 -14.16
CA TYR A 398 -8.28 5.90 -13.42
C TYR A 398 -9.78 5.64 -13.27
N PRO A 399 -10.45 6.34 -12.34
CA PRO A 399 -11.88 6.18 -12.14
C PRO A 399 -12.69 6.56 -13.39
N PRO A 400 -13.96 6.10 -13.50
CA PRO A 400 -14.89 6.45 -14.57
C PRO A 400 -15.19 7.94 -14.69
N LEU A 401 -15.08 8.69 -13.60
CA LEU A 401 -15.27 10.15 -13.59
C LEU A 401 -14.01 10.81 -13.06
N LEU A 402 -13.50 11.79 -13.80
CA LEU A 402 -12.34 12.58 -13.44
C LEU A 402 -12.71 14.05 -13.27
N VAL A 403 -12.01 14.73 -12.38
CA VAL A 403 -12.12 16.18 -12.19
C VAL A 403 -10.80 16.83 -12.58
N VAL A 404 -10.88 17.84 -13.44
CA VAL A 404 -9.74 18.60 -14.00
C VAL A 404 -10.04 20.11 -13.94
N PRO A 405 -9.04 20.99 -14.11
CA PRO A 405 -9.31 22.42 -14.23
C PRO A 405 -10.28 22.72 -15.39
N TYR A 406 -11.18 23.68 -15.19
CA TYR A 406 -12.22 24.03 -16.16
C TYR A 406 -11.64 24.26 -17.56
N ASN A 407 -10.56 25.03 -17.68
CA ASN A 407 -9.96 25.39 -18.97
C ASN A 407 -9.22 24.25 -19.70
N MET A 408 -9.17 23.03 -19.13
CA MET A 408 -8.54 21.88 -19.77
C MET A 408 -9.54 21.11 -20.64
N ILE A 409 -9.60 21.42 -21.94
CA ILE A 409 -10.49 20.74 -22.90
C ILE A 409 -10.02 19.32 -23.27
N ASP A 410 -10.92 18.47 -23.75
CA ASP A 410 -10.69 17.03 -24.00
C ASP A 410 -9.49 16.75 -24.93
N ASP A 411 -9.32 17.52 -26.00
CA ASP A 411 -8.18 17.33 -26.91
C ASP A 411 -6.82 17.67 -26.27
N LEU A 412 -6.78 18.64 -25.34
CA LEU A 412 -5.59 18.89 -24.55
C LEU A 412 -5.34 17.72 -23.59
N LEU A 413 -6.39 17.19 -22.95
CA LEU A 413 -6.28 16.06 -22.03
C LEU A 413 -5.70 14.81 -22.71
N LYS A 414 -6.14 14.49 -23.94
CA LYS A 414 -5.60 13.36 -24.72
C LYS A 414 -4.10 13.49 -24.98
N LYS A 415 -3.62 14.70 -25.29
CA LYS A 415 -2.19 14.96 -25.50
C LYS A 415 -1.39 14.89 -24.20
N VAL A 416 -1.95 15.39 -23.10
CA VAL A 416 -1.36 15.27 -21.77
C VAL A 416 -1.26 13.80 -21.34
N ALA A 417 -2.30 13.01 -21.61
CA ALA A 417 -2.32 11.57 -21.37
C ALA A 417 -1.17 10.85 -22.11
N GLN A 418 -0.94 11.17 -23.39
CA GLN A 418 0.18 10.61 -24.15
C GLN A 418 1.55 10.91 -23.53
N PHE A 419 1.71 12.10 -22.93
CA PHE A 419 2.95 12.50 -22.28
C PHE A 419 3.14 11.87 -20.89
N ARG A 420 2.07 11.56 -20.17
CA ARG A 420 2.13 11.00 -18.82
C ARG A 420 2.32 9.48 -18.84
N SER A 421 3.10 8.94 -17.90
CA SER A 421 3.30 7.48 -17.80
C SER A 421 1.95 6.80 -17.52
N ARG A 422 1.61 5.78 -18.33
CA ARG A 422 0.32 5.07 -18.26
C ARG A 422 -0.91 5.98 -18.41
N GLU A 423 -0.75 7.14 -19.05
CA GLU A 423 -1.84 8.08 -19.31
C GLU A 423 -2.48 8.68 -18.05
N ARG A 424 -1.84 8.52 -16.89
CA ARG A 424 -2.31 9.03 -15.61
C ARG A 424 -2.03 10.52 -15.50
N ILE A 425 -2.90 11.31 -16.12
CA ILE A 425 -2.88 12.77 -16.12
C ILE A 425 -3.01 13.35 -14.70
N PRO A 426 -2.64 14.62 -14.46
CA PRO A 426 -3.09 15.35 -13.28
C PRO A 426 -4.62 15.29 -13.18
N ALA A 427 -5.11 14.73 -12.10
CA ALA A 427 -6.54 14.67 -11.77
C ALA A 427 -6.71 15.11 -10.32
N LEU A 428 -7.81 15.83 -10.03
CA LEU A 428 -8.10 16.34 -8.70
C LEU A 428 -8.30 15.16 -7.74
N SER A 429 -7.59 15.21 -6.62
CA SER A 429 -7.73 14.26 -5.50
C SER A 429 -8.48 14.93 -4.35
N TYR A 430 -8.09 16.14 -3.96
CA TYR A 430 -8.73 16.87 -2.86
C TYR A 430 -8.68 18.38 -3.11
N ALA A 431 -9.57 19.14 -2.48
CA ALA A 431 -9.51 20.59 -2.51
C ALA A 431 -10.03 21.18 -1.20
N ILE A 432 -9.48 22.34 -0.83
CA ILE A 432 -9.93 23.15 0.31
C ILE A 432 -10.30 24.54 -0.18
N LYS A 433 -11.16 25.25 0.56
CA LYS A 433 -11.33 26.70 0.35
C LYS A 433 -9.99 27.41 0.48
N ASN A 434 -9.73 28.37 -0.39
CA ASN A 434 -8.49 29.10 -0.38
C ASN A 434 -8.33 29.87 0.95
N PRO A 435 -7.28 29.59 1.74
CA PRO A 435 -7.07 30.28 3.02
C PRO A 435 -6.66 31.74 2.83
N ILE A 436 -6.19 32.14 1.64
CA ILE A 436 -5.79 33.51 1.33
C ILE A 436 -7.00 34.32 0.89
N GLN A 437 -7.39 35.30 1.71
CA GLN A 437 -8.43 36.27 1.38
C GLN A 437 -7.93 37.17 0.22
N ASN A 438 -8.73 37.33 -0.83
CA ASN A 438 -8.43 38.04 -2.10
C ASN A 438 -7.55 37.31 -3.12
N GLY A 439 -7.39 35.98 -3.03
CA GLY A 439 -6.84 35.19 -4.13
C GLY A 439 -7.81 35.12 -5.32
N ASN A 440 -7.29 35.02 -6.54
CA ASN A 440 -8.11 34.88 -7.76
C ASN A 440 -8.84 33.52 -7.80
N SER A 441 -8.23 32.48 -7.23
CA SER A 441 -8.82 31.15 -7.08
C SER A 441 -9.54 31.01 -5.72
N GLN A 442 -10.76 30.45 -5.75
CA GLN A 442 -11.61 30.09 -4.61
C GLN A 442 -11.11 28.84 -3.88
N TYR A 443 -10.41 27.94 -4.59
CA TYR A 443 -9.96 26.67 -4.03
C TYR A 443 -8.46 26.47 -4.15
N ILE A 444 -7.90 25.70 -3.23
CA ILE A 444 -6.56 25.13 -3.30
C ILE A 444 -6.69 23.63 -3.45
N ALA A 445 -6.10 23.11 -4.51
CA ALA A 445 -6.27 21.77 -4.99
C ALA A 445 -5.00 20.92 -4.80
N LEU A 446 -5.23 19.66 -4.44
CA LEU A 446 -4.29 18.56 -4.51
C LEU A 446 -4.62 17.72 -5.74
N TYR A 447 -3.70 17.71 -6.70
CA TYR A 447 -3.77 16.85 -7.88
C TYR A 447 -2.84 15.65 -7.72
N ARG A 448 -3.22 14.54 -8.35
CA ARG A 448 -2.38 13.33 -8.45
C ARG A 448 -2.16 12.92 -9.89
N CYS A 449 -0.97 12.40 -10.19
CA CYS A 449 -0.62 11.87 -11.51
C CYS A 449 0.53 10.85 -11.48
N ALA A 450 0.89 10.32 -12.65
CA ALA A 450 2.17 9.67 -12.87
C ALA A 450 3.21 10.66 -13.41
N GLN A 451 4.48 10.24 -13.46
CA GLN A 451 5.57 11.05 -14.01
C GLN A 451 5.36 11.41 -15.50
N GLY A 452 5.88 12.57 -15.90
CA GLY A 452 6.01 12.96 -17.31
C GLY A 452 7.08 12.18 -18.07
N ARG A 453 7.02 12.22 -19.41
CA ARG A 453 7.97 11.56 -20.32
C ARG A 453 9.07 12.50 -20.82
N GLY A 454 9.69 13.25 -19.90
CA GLY A 454 10.68 14.28 -20.21
C GLY A 454 11.95 13.79 -20.91
N GLY A 455 12.34 12.54 -20.66
CA GLY A 455 13.58 11.95 -21.14
C GLY A 455 14.84 12.59 -20.55
N ILE A 456 15.98 12.20 -21.12
CA ILE A 456 17.30 12.72 -20.74
C ILE A 456 17.37 14.21 -21.09
N GLY A 457 17.85 15.03 -20.15
CA GLY A 457 18.00 16.48 -20.35
C GLY A 457 16.68 17.23 -20.53
N HIS A 458 15.53 16.62 -20.23
CA HIS A 458 14.19 17.21 -20.40
C HIS A 458 13.90 17.68 -21.85
N GLN A 459 14.48 17.02 -22.85
CA GLN A 459 14.34 17.41 -24.25
C GLN A 459 12.97 17.03 -24.83
N ASN A 460 12.34 15.95 -24.35
CA ASN A 460 10.99 15.59 -24.79
C ASN A 460 9.97 16.40 -23.99
N ARG A 461 9.41 17.44 -24.60
CA ARG A 461 8.49 18.38 -23.95
C ARG A 461 7.07 18.19 -24.47
N SER A 462 6.09 18.48 -23.60
CA SER A 462 4.69 18.58 -23.98
C SER A 462 4.20 19.98 -23.63
N PHE A 463 3.89 20.77 -24.65
CA PHE A 463 3.33 22.10 -24.45
C PHE A 463 1.97 22.03 -23.74
N GLU A 464 1.18 20.99 -24.03
CA GLU A 464 -0.12 20.76 -23.41
C GLU A 464 0.00 20.41 -21.93
N ASP A 465 0.99 19.60 -21.53
CA ASP A 465 1.27 19.30 -20.11
C ASP A 465 1.78 20.55 -19.39
N GLU A 466 2.71 21.30 -19.98
CA GLU A 466 3.18 22.58 -19.43
C GLU A 466 2.04 23.60 -19.29
N LYS A 467 1.11 23.65 -20.27
CA LYS A 467 -0.09 24.49 -20.22
C LYS A 467 -1.03 24.03 -19.09
N TYR A 468 -1.19 22.72 -18.89
CA TYR A 468 -1.97 22.18 -17.78
C TYR A 468 -1.41 22.71 -16.44
N PHE A 469 -0.11 22.55 -16.21
CA PHE A 469 0.51 23.00 -14.95
C PHE A 469 0.47 24.52 -14.78
N ARG A 470 0.54 25.28 -15.89
CA ARG A 470 0.33 26.73 -15.85
C ARG A 470 -1.09 27.09 -15.41
N ILE A 471 -2.11 26.37 -15.87
CA ILE A 471 -3.50 26.56 -15.44
C ILE A 471 -3.66 26.21 -13.96
N ILE A 472 -3.07 25.10 -13.48
CA ILE A 472 -3.06 24.74 -12.05
C ILE A 472 -2.40 25.84 -11.20
N GLY A 473 -1.27 26.37 -11.67
CA GLY A 473 -0.55 27.43 -10.99
C GLY A 473 -1.15 28.83 -11.18
N ASP A 474 -2.39 28.96 -11.68
CA ASP A 474 -3.12 30.22 -11.93
C ASP A 474 -2.21 31.40 -12.33
N PRO A 475 -1.99 31.63 -13.64
CA PRO A 475 -1.05 32.66 -14.10
C PRO A 475 -1.53 34.09 -13.81
N THR A 476 -2.78 34.26 -13.37
CA THR A 476 -3.37 35.58 -13.11
C THR A 476 -3.10 36.08 -11.69
N ASP A 477 -2.78 35.18 -10.76
CA ASP A 477 -2.38 35.51 -9.39
C ASP A 477 -0.90 35.95 -9.38
N THR A 478 -0.67 37.17 -9.86
CA THR A 478 0.65 37.82 -9.99
C THR A 478 1.09 38.54 -8.71
N ASN A 479 0.23 38.59 -7.70
CA ASN A 479 0.45 39.33 -6.46
C ASN A 479 1.31 38.55 -5.43
N ARG A 480 1.75 37.33 -5.74
CA ARG A 480 2.51 36.49 -4.81
C ARG A 480 4.01 36.56 -5.02
N GLN A 481 4.74 36.54 -3.90
CA GLN A 481 6.21 36.39 -3.90
C GLN A 481 6.66 34.93 -4.07
N GLU A 482 5.75 33.96 -3.89
CA GLU A 482 6.01 32.52 -4.00
C GLU A 482 5.35 31.89 -5.25
N TYR A 483 5.78 30.68 -5.62
CA TYR A 483 5.16 29.88 -6.67
C TYR A 483 3.73 29.46 -6.31
N ASN A 484 2.83 29.48 -7.29
CA ASN A 484 1.42 29.12 -7.10
C ASN A 484 1.15 27.61 -7.21
N CYS A 485 2.13 26.83 -7.71
CA CYS A 485 2.06 25.37 -7.79
C CYS A 485 3.32 24.72 -7.21
N HIS A 486 3.14 23.69 -6.37
CA HIS A 486 4.22 22.88 -5.84
C HIS A 486 4.08 21.43 -6.28
N ILE A 487 5.08 20.94 -7.00
CA ILE A 487 5.18 19.56 -7.47
C ILE A 487 5.97 18.76 -6.43
N PHE A 488 5.34 17.74 -5.86
CA PHE A 488 6.03 16.75 -5.04
C PHE A 488 6.25 15.47 -5.84
N ASP A 489 7.52 15.17 -6.13
CA ASP A 489 7.91 13.85 -6.60
C ASP A 489 8.24 12.99 -5.38
N ALA A 490 7.44 11.94 -5.15
CA ALA A 490 7.61 11.08 -3.99
C ALA A 490 8.97 10.34 -3.97
N ARG A 491 9.67 10.27 -5.10
CA ARG A 491 10.90 9.48 -5.24
C ARG A 491 12.12 10.19 -4.66
N PRO A 492 13.19 9.44 -4.35
CA PRO A 492 14.54 10.00 -4.31
C PRO A 492 14.92 10.57 -5.66
N LYS A 493 15.59 11.74 -5.68
CA LYS A 493 16.03 12.41 -6.91
C LYS A 493 16.83 11.50 -7.85
N ILE A 494 17.71 10.66 -7.30
CA ILE A 494 18.49 9.68 -8.08
C ILE A 494 17.61 8.66 -8.81
N ASN A 495 16.49 8.23 -8.20
CA ASN A 495 15.55 7.33 -8.84
C ASN A 495 14.76 8.05 -9.93
N ALA A 496 14.45 9.33 -9.75
CA ALA A 496 13.81 10.15 -10.77
C ALA A 496 14.73 10.35 -11.99
N MET A 497 16.03 10.62 -11.75
CA MET A 497 17.06 10.67 -12.80
C MET A 497 17.24 9.35 -13.53
N SER A 498 17.25 8.21 -12.81
CA SER A 498 17.30 6.89 -13.45
C SER A 498 16.09 6.65 -14.37
N ASN A 499 14.89 7.14 -14.00
CA ASN A 499 13.73 7.07 -14.89
C ASN A 499 13.85 8.00 -16.12
N GLN A 500 14.58 9.12 -16.04
CA GLN A 500 14.87 9.96 -17.22
C GLN A 500 15.66 9.21 -18.28
N LEU A 501 16.62 8.38 -17.87
CA LEU A 501 17.38 7.53 -18.79
C LEU A 501 16.48 6.55 -19.56
N ALA A 502 15.35 6.16 -18.98
CA ALA A 502 14.34 5.31 -19.61
C ALA A 502 13.27 6.11 -20.39
N GLY A 503 13.52 7.37 -20.72
CA GLY A 503 12.59 8.23 -21.47
C GLY A 503 11.45 8.83 -20.62
N LYS A 504 11.48 8.66 -19.30
CA LYS A 504 10.51 9.23 -18.36
C LYS A 504 11.08 10.47 -17.67
N GLY A 505 10.81 10.71 -16.39
CA GLY A 505 11.53 11.74 -15.64
C GLY A 505 10.69 12.51 -14.64
N TYR A 506 11.00 13.80 -14.52
CA TYR A 506 10.34 14.76 -13.67
C TYR A 506 10.33 16.13 -14.37
N GLU A 507 9.56 17.06 -13.85
CA GLU A 507 9.30 18.39 -14.38
C GLU A 507 10.50 19.32 -14.14
N SER A 508 11.04 19.92 -15.21
CA SER A 508 12.08 20.95 -15.11
C SER A 508 11.46 22.30 -14.78
N THR A 509 11.96 23.00 -13.77
CA THR A 509 11.47 24.34 -13.38
C THR A 509 11.66 25.40 -14.47
N GLU A 510 12.52 25.16 -15.45
CA GLU A 510 12.67 26.04 -16.62
C GLU A 510 11.47 25.95 -17.57
N ASN A 511 10.92 24.74 -17.73
CA ASN A 511 9.79 24.46 -18.62
C ASN A 511 8.45 24.68 -17.90
N TYR A 512 8.37 24.23 -16.65
CA TYR A 512 7.18 24.33 -15.79
C TYR A 512 7.25 25.60 -14.96
N ARG A 513 7.09 26.74 -15.64
CA ARG A 513 7.06 28.07 -14.99
C ARG A 513 5.95 28.14 -13.93
N ASN A 514 6.16 28.95 -12.90
CA ASN A 514 5.28 29.09 -11.73
C ASN A 514 5.10 27.81 -10.90
N CYS A 515 5.91 26.78 -11.17
CA CYS A 515 5.97 25.56 -10.37
C CYS A 515 7.31 25.46 -9.63
N GLN A 516 7.25 25.01 -8.38
CA GLN A 516 8.42 24.52 -7.65
C GLN A 516 8.38 22.99 -7.61
N ILE A 517 9.53 22.31 -7.64
CA ILE A 517 9.58 20.85 -7.45
C ILE A 517 10.37 20.47 -6.20
N SER A 518 9.92 19.45 -5.48
CA SER A 518 10.63 18.86 -4.35
C SER A 518 10.54 17.34 -4.36
N PHE A 519 11.61 16.69 -3.89
CA PHE A 519 11.71 15.23 -3.82
C PHE A 519 11.51 14.76 -2.36
N LEU A 520 10.60 13.81 -2.14
CA LEU A 520 10.26 13.31 -0.79
C LEU A 520 11.11 12.11 -0.36
N ASN A 521 11.99 11.60 -1.23
CA ASN A 521 12.95 10.55 -0.89
C ASN A 521 12.34 9.19 -0.45
N ILE A 522 11.09 8.89 -0.83
CA ILE A 522 10.42 7.65 -0.44
C ILE A 522 10.84 6.48 -1.34
N GLY A 523 11.37 5.43 -0.70
CA GLY A 523 11.83 4.21 -1.36
C GLY A 523 10.80 3.56 -2.30
N ASN A 524 11.27 2.79 -3.28
CA ASN A 524 10.38 2.01 -4.14
C ASN A 524 9.85 0.77 -3.40
N ILE A 525 8.93 0.04 -4.04
CA ILE A 525 8.30 -1.16 -3.48
C ILE A 525 9.33 -2.23 -3.04
N HIS A 526 10.49 -2.34 -3.71
CA HIS A 526 11.53 -3.29 -3.35
C HIS A 526 12.21 -2.90 -2.03
N LYS A 527 12.53 -1.62 -1.84
CA LYS A 527 13.06 -1.11 -0.57
C LYS A 527 12.10 -1.36 0.59
N VAL A 528 10.80 -1.13 0.39
CA VAL A 528 9.77 -1.38 1.43
C VAL A 528 9.71 -2.86 1.79
N ARG A 529 9.71 -3.76 0.80
CA ARG A 529 9.69 -5.21 1.01
C ARG A 529 10.95 -5.70 1.73
N ASP A 530 12.13 -5.18 1.35
CA ASP A 530 13.39 -5.57 1.99
C ASP A 530 13.46 -5.04 3.43
N ALA A 531 13.01 -3.80 3.67
CA ALA A 531 12.89 -3.22 5.01
C ALA A 531 11.98 -4.06 5.91
N GLN A 532 10.79 -4.43 5.41
CA GLN A 532 9.85 -5.29 6.13
C GLN A 532 10.46 -6.67 6.44
N LYS A 533 11.18 -7.28 5.49
CA LYS A 533 11.85 -8.56 5.73
C LYS A 533 12.90 -8.47 6.84
N ILE A 534 13.68 -7.39 6.88
CA ILE A 534 14.68 -7.16 7.92
C ILE A 534 14.00 -6.84 9.26
N LEU A 535 12.92 -6.05 9.26
CA LEU A 535 12.09 -5.78 10.44
C LEU A 535 11.59 -7.10 11.07
N MET A 536 11.03 -8.00 10.27
CA MET A 536 10.58 -9.31 10.77
C MET A 536 11.73 -10.14 11.33
N LYS A 537 12.92 -10.05 10.73
CA LYS A 537 14.13 -10.68 11.28
C LYS A 537 14.53 -10.06 12.63
N ALA A 538 14.45 -8.74 12.77
CA ALA A 538 14.73 -8.03 14.01
C ALA A 538 13.77 -8.47 15.12
N ILE A 539 12.47 -8.44 14.83
CA ILE A 539 11.38 -8.83 15.73
C ILE A 539 11.51 -10.26 16.24
N ASN A 540 12.03 -11.17 15.42
CA ASN A 540 12.22 -12.57 15.78
C ASN A 540 13.62 -12.89 16.31
N SER A 541 14.51 -11.89 16.43
CA SER A 541 15.88 -12.09 16.90
C SER A 541 16.02 -11.96 18.42
N GLU A 542 17.13 -12.48 18.94
CA GLU A 542 17.60 -12.20 20.31
C GLU A 542 17.85 -10.70 20.51
N THR A 543 17.74 -10.24 21.76
CA THR A 543 17.90 -8.83 22.16
C THR A 543 19.17 -8.17 21.66
N SER A 544 20.28 -8.90 21.71
CA SER A 544 21.61 -8.40 21.32
C SER A 544 21.66 -7.95 19.86
N LYS A 545 20.80 -8.49 19.00
CA LYS A 545 20.75 -8.17 17.56
C LYS A 545 19.57 -7.28 17.19
N TYR A 546 18.55 -7.17 18.04
CA TYR A 546 17.32 -6.44 17.76
C TYR A 546 17.57 -5.02 17.26
N PHE A 547 18.26 -4.17 18.03
CA PHE A 547 18.48 -2.77 17.67
C PHE A 547 19.29 -2.62 16.38
N SER A 548 20.37 -3.41 16.23
CA SER A 548 21.19 -3.38 15.02
C SER A 548 20.41 -3.78 13.76
N LEU A 549 19.48 -4.73 13.88
CA LEU A 549 18.64 -5.16 12.77
C LEU A 549 17.49 -4.18 12.53
N MET A 550 16.97 -3.54 13.58
CA MET A 550 15.93 -2.52 13.48
C MET A 550 16.47 -1.30 12.71
N ASP A 551 17.63 -0.78 13.13
CA ASP A 551 18.33 0.32 12.45
C ASP A 551 18.66 -0.06 11.00
N LYS A 552 19.23 -1.25 10.79
CA LYS A 552 19.51 -1.77 9.44
C LYS A 552 18.26 -1.95 8.56
N SER A 553 17.08 -2.11 9.16
CA SER A 553 15.86 -2.31 8.38
C SER A 553 15.48 -1.07 7.56
N GLY A 554 15.79 0.13 8.05
CA GLY A 554 15.33 1.36 7.42
C GLY A 554 13.80 1.55 7.46
N TYR A 555 13.08 0.77 8.26
CA TYR A 555 11.62 0.72 8.22
C TYR A 555 11.00 2.02 8.75
N PHE A 556 11.45 2.52 9.89
CA PHE A 556 10.91 3.76 10.46
C PHE A 556 11.31 4.99 9.66
N GLU A 557 12.45 4.99 9.00
CA GLU A 557 12.88 6.04 8.08
C GLU A 557 11.93 6.13 6.88
N ILE A 558 11.45 4.99 6.37
CA ILE A 558 10.44 4.96 5.31
C ILE A 558 9.11 5.53 5.81
N ILE A 559 8.64 5.11 7.00
CA ILE A 559 7.39 5.63 7.59
C ILE A 559 7.51 7.13 7.85
N SER A 560 8.64 7.58 8.41
CA SER A 560 8.96 8.99 8.66
C SER A 560 8.91 9.81 7.38
N ALA A 561 9.56 9.36 6.30
CA ALA A 561 9.54 10.07 5.02
C ALA A 561 8.13 10.18 4.42
N ILE A 562 7.29 9.15 4.60
CA ILE A 562 5.89 9.18 4.14
C ILE A 562 5.08 10.21 4.95
N LEU A 563 5.18 10.19 6.28
CA LEU A 563 4.46 11.13 7.16
C LEU A 563 4.95 12.57 6.95
N GLU A 564 6.26 12.79 6.92
CA GLU A 564 6.87 14.09 6.62
C GLU A 564 6.38 14.63 5.27
N GLY A 565 6.31 13.77 4.25
CA GLY A 565 5.79 14.12 2.94
C GLY A 565 4.33 14.58 2.98
N ALA A 566 3.47 13.90 3.75
CA ALA A 566 2.08 14.29 3.93
C ALA A 566 1.96 15.66 4.64
N VAL A 567 2.73 15.89 5.71
CA VAL A 567 2.78 17.18 6.42
C VAL A 567 3.22 18.30 5.47
N LYS A 568 4.26 18.09 4.64
CA LYS A 568 4.73 19.08 3.66
C LYS A 568 3.64 19.44 2.63
N ILE A 569 2.85 18.47 2.18
CA ILE A 569 1.71 18.71 1.28
C ILE A 569 0.68 19.62 1.95
N VAL A 570 0.27 19.26 3.18
CA VAL A 570 -0.71 20.05 3.96
C VAL A 570 -0.21 21.48 4.18
N GLN A 571 1.05 21.64 4.58
CA GLN A 571 1.67 22.96 4.78
C GLN A 571 1.61 23.83 3.52
N LYS A 572 1.85 23.25 2.33
CA LYS A 572 1.76 24.00 1.07
C LYS A 572 0.33 24.40 0.75
N MET A 573 -0.64 23.50 0.93
CA MET A 573 -2.05 23.81 0.70
C MET A 573 -2.58 24.89 1.65
N ARG A 574 -2.22 24.80 2.95
CA ARG A 574 -2.58 25.82 3.96
C ARG A 574 -1.92 27.18 3.71
N LYS A 575 -0.81 27.22 2.96
CA LYS A 575 -0.19 28.46 2.44
C LYS A 575 -0.82 28.97 1.14
N GLY A 576 -1.93 28.39 0.70
CA GLY A 576 -2.59 28.82 -0.54
C GLY A 576 -1.96 28.26 -1.81
N ILE A 577 -1.10 27.24 -1.75
CA ILE A 577 -0.36 26.75 -2.92
C ILE A 577 -0.97 25.45 -3.43
N ASN A 578 -1.32 25.40 -4.72
CA ASN A 578 -1.79 24.18 -5.36
C ASN A 578 -0.68 23.12 -5.35
N VAL A 579 -1.05 21.86 -5.13
CA VAL A 579 -0.09 20.77 -5.05
C VAL A 579 -0.34 19.76 -6.16
N VAL A 580 0.73 19.36 -6.86
CA VAL A 580 0.70 18.20 -7.76
C VAL A 580 1.61 17.12 -7.23
N LEU A 581 1.04 15.97 -6.91
CA LEU A 581 1.75 14.84 -6.36
C LEU A 581 1.89 13.72 -7.38
N HIS A 582 3.11 13.23 -7.57
CA HIS A 582 3.34 12.03 -8.38
C HIS A 582 4.50 11.19 -7.85
N CYS A 583 4.66 10.03 -8.46
CA CYS A 583 5.85 9.20 -8.33
C CYS A 583 6.19 8.61 -9.70
N SER A 584 6.58 7.33 -9.78
CA SER A 584 6.78 6.67 -11.08
C SER A 584 5.46 6.41 -11.82
N ASP A 585 4.58 5.60 -11.23
CA ASP A 585 3.31 5.19 -11.85
C ASP A 585 2.08 5.86 -11.20
N GLY A 586 2.24 6.60 -10.09
CA GLY A 586 1.15 7.38 -9.50
C GLY A 586 0.08 6.59 -8.73
N TRP A 587 0.35 5.34 -8.31
CA TRP A 587 -0.62 4.46 -7.65
C TRP A 587 -0.15 3.81 -6.33
N ASP A 588 1.10 4.03 -5.90
CA ASP A 588 1.64 3.45 -4.65
C ASP A 588 1.87 4.59 -3.64
N ARG A 589 3.05 5.21 -3.68
CA ARG A 589 3.42 6.36 -2.83
C ARG A 589 2.48 7.55 -2.97
N THR A 590 1.95 7.76 -4.18
CA THR A 590 0.98 8.82 -4.45
C THR A 590 -0.32 8.59 -3.67
N SER A 591 -0.85 7.35 -3.64
CA SER A 591 -2.04 7.03 -2.83
C SER A 591 -1.76 7.19 -1.33
N GLN A 592 -0.59 6.75 -0.85
CA GLN A 592 -0.18 6.94 0.55
C GLN A 592 -0.24 8.43 0.96
N LEU A 593 0.40 9.29 0.19
CA LEU A 593 0.51 10.71 0.50
C LEU A 593 -0.81 11.47 0.30
N CYS A 594 -1.58 11.17 -0.75
CA CYS A 594 -2.92 11.73 -0.96
C CYS A 594 -3.85 11.42 0.21
N SER A 595 -3.89 10.15 0.65
CA SER A 595 -4.75 9.73 1.76
C SER A 595 -4.30 10.34 3.08
N LEU A 596 -3.00 10.33 3.39
CA LEU A 596 -2.51 10.88 4.66
C LEU A 596 -2.71 12.39 4.76
N ALA A 597 -2.46 13.15 3.67
CA ALA A 597 -2.74 14.59 3.67
C ALA A 597 -4.22 14.88 3.93
N GLN A 598 -5.12 14.08 3.35
CA GLN A 598 -6.56 14.16 3.57
C GLN A 598 -6.97 13.80 5.00
N ILE A 599 -6.39 12.76 5.61
CA ILE A 599 -6.62 12.40 7.02
C ILE A 599 -6.17 13.52 7.97
N ILE A 600 -5.05 14.17 7.65
CA ILE A 600 -4.53 15.28 8.44
C ILE A 600 -5.50 16.47 8.38
N MET A 601 -5.98 16.84 7.19
CA MET A 601 -6.76 18.07 6.98
C MET A 601 -8.27 17.93 7.24
N ASP A 602 -8.87 16.77 6.95
CA ASP A 602 -10.32 16.60 6.90
C ASP A 602 -10.81 15.71 8.05
N PRO A 603 -11.63 16.24 8.99
CA PRO A 603 -12.26 15.42 10.03
C PRO A 603 -13.14 14.30 9.48
N TYR A 604 -13.75 14.47 8.30
CA TYR A 604 -14.60 13.42 7.72
C TYR A 604 -13.83 12.11 7.53
N PHE A 605 -12.62 12.16 7.00
CA PHE A 605 -11.79 10.96 6.75
C PHE A 605 -11.24 10.30 8.01
N ARG A 606 -11.48 10.89 9.19
CA ARG A 606 -11.18 10.31 10.51
C ARG A 606 -12.39 9.59 11.13
N THR A 607 -13.55 9.66 10.49
CA THR A 607 -14.71 8.81 10.82
C THR A 607 -14.56 7.42 10.18
N ILE A 608 -15.30 6.42 10.68
CA ILE A 608 -15.32 5.06 10.08
C ILE A 608 -15.73 5.14 8.60
N GLU A 609 -16.86 5.81 8.32
CA GLU A 609 -17.40 5.95 6.96
C GLU A 609 -16.45 6.74 6.06
N GLY A 610 -15.95 7.89 6.52
CA GLY A 610 -15.02 8.67 5.73
C GLY A 610 -13.71 7.94 5.45
N PHE A 611 -13.19 7.14 6.39
CA PHE A 611 -12.02 6.30 6.12
C PHE A 611 -12.31 5.24 5.05
N GLN A 612 -13.49 4.61 5.07
CA GLN A 612 -13.93 3.69 4.01
C GLN A 612 -13.98 4.40 2.64
N VAL A 613 -14.61 5.58 2.59
CA VAL A 613 -14.64 6.43 1.38
C VAL A 613 -13.25 6.80 0.91
N LEU A 614 -12.32 7.12 1.82
CA LEU A 614 -10.95 7.47 1.47
C LEU A 614 -10.21 6.30 0.81
N ILE A 615 -10.42 5.06 1.30
CA ILE A 615 -9.86 3.85 0.70
C ILE A 615 -10.45 3.62 -0.69
N GLU A 616 -11.78 3.67 -0.82
CA GLU A 616 -12.45 3.48 -2.11
C GLU A 616 -12.04 4.54 -3.13
N LYS A 617 -11.92 5.79 -2.70
CA LYS A 617 -11.47 6.90 -3.53
C LYS A 617 -9.99 6.76 -3.89
N GLU A 618 -9.08 6.92 -2.93
CA GLU A 618 -7.65 7.15 -3.21
C GLU A 618 -6.85 5.88 -3.52
N TRP A 619 -7.38 4.71 -3.16
CA TRP A 619 -6.71 3.42 -3.37
C TRP A 619 -7.41 2.59 -4.43
N VAL A 620 -8.70 2.31 -4.27
CA VAL A 620 -9.43 1.42 -5.19
C VAL A 620 -9.67 2.12 -6.53
N SER A 621 -10.40 3.23 -6.54
CA SER A 621 -10.83 3.91 -7.77
C SER A 621 -9.66 4.50 -8.56
N PHE A 622 -8.63 5.01 -7.87
CA PHE A 622 -7.40 5.49 -8.51
C PHE A 622 -6.40 4.37 -8.88
N GLY A 623 -6.75 3.10 -8.68
CA GLY A 623 -6.05 1.97 -9.28
C GLY A 623 -4.77 1.55 -8.58
N HIS A 624 -4.71 1.61 -7.24
CA HIS A 624 -3.69 0.87 -6.49
C HIS A 624 -3.82 -0.62 -6.82
N GLN A 625 -2.71 -1.27 -7.17
CA GLN A 625 -2.74 -2.62 -7.72
C GLN A 625 -2.85 -3.71 -6.63
N PHE A 626 -3.89 -3.66 -5.78
CA PHE A 626 -4.08 -4.59 -4.64
C PHE A 626 -3.88 -6.05 -5.02
N GLY A 627 -4.51 -6.54 -6.10
CA GLY A 627 -4.37 -7.93 -6.55
C GLY A 627 -2.93 -8.35 -6.85
N ILE A 628 -2.14 -7.46 -7.48
CA ILE A 628 -0.71 -7.70 -7.76
C ILE A 628 0.13 -7.58 -6.48
N ARG A 629 -0.14 -6.55 -5.66
CA ARG A 629 0.65 -6.27 -4.44
C ARG A 629 0.43 -7.30 -3.36
N ALA A 630 -0.78 -7.84 -3.23
CA ALA A 630 -1.13 -8.88 -2.28
C ALA A 630 -0.84 -10.30 -2.82
N GLY A 631 -0.39 -10.46 -4.07
CA GLY A 631 -0.10 -11.77 -4.66
C GLY A 631 -1.36 -12.64 -4.82
N HIS A 632 -2.50 -12.00 -5.06
CA HIS A 632 -3.74 -12.69 -5.41
C HIS A 632 -3.86 -12.86 -6.94
N GLY A 633 -3.20 -12.00 -7.74
CA GLY A 633 -3.40 -11.87 -9.20
C GLY A 633 -4.84 -11.42 -9.52
N GLY A 634 -5.25 -10.73 -10.60
CA GLY A 634 -4.78 -10.43 -11.96
C GLY A 634 -5.80 -9.44 -12.59
N SER A 635 -5.62 -9.01 -13.85
CA SER A 635 -6.12 -7.71 -14.38
C SER A 635 -7.58 -7.64 -14.86
N LYS A 636 -8.50 -8.46 -14.36
CA LYS A 636 -9.90 -8.46 -14.82
C LYS A 636 -10.82 -7.81 -13.80
N HIS A 637 -11.05 -6.51 -13.98
CA HIS A 637 -12.12 -5.78 -13.32
C HIS A 637 -13.41 -5.98 -14.13
N SER A 638 -14.38 -6.69 -13.58
CA SER A 638 -15.77 -6.53 -14.01
C SER A 638 -16.72 -6.86 -12.87
N GLU A 639 -17.64 -5.94 -12.61
CA GLU A 639 -18.86 -6.05 -11.80
C GLU A 639 -18.68 -6.20 -10.28
N ASP A 640 -18.97 -5.11 -9.58
CA ASP A 640 -18.94 -4.98 -8.12
C ASP A 640 -19.96 -5.92 -7.42
N HIS A 641 -21.03 -6.32 -8.13
CA HIS A 641 -22.11 -7.16 -7.57
C HIS A 641 -21.80 -8.65 -7.44
N ARG A 642 -20.61 -9.10 -7.87
CA ARG A 642 -20.25 -10.54 -7.84
C ARG A 642 -19.60 -10.96 -6.52
N THR A 643 -19.34 -10.01 -5.63
CA THR A 643 -18.70 -10.19 -4.32
C THR A 643 -19.41 -9.36 -3.25
N VAL A 644 -19.18 -9.69 -1.98
CA VAL A 644 -19.61 -8.85 -0.84
C VAL A 644 -18.46 -7.92 -0.46
N SER A 645 -18.76 -6.64 -0.31
CA SER A 645 -17.87 -5.61 0.17
C SER A 645 -17.46 -5.87 1.62
N LEU A 646 -16.19 -5.60 1.93
CA LEU A 646 -15.71 -5.59 3.32
C LEU A 646 -16.53 -4.60 4.17
N TRP A 647 -16.97 -3.50 3.58
CA TRP A 647 -17.74 -2.47 4.26
C TRP A 647 -19.13 -2.96 4.64
N SER A 648 -19.76 -3.80 3.81
CA SER A 648 -21.05 -4.43 4.17
C SER A 648 -20.91 -5.32 5.40
N TYR A 649 -19.81 -6.05 5.51
CA TYR A 649 -19.53 -6.81 6.72
C TYR A 649 -19.28 -5.89 7.93
N MET A 650 -18.38 -4.90 7.81
CA MET A 650 -18.00 -4.04 8.94
C MET A 650 -19.10 -3.09 9.41
N ASN A 651 -20.00 -2.67 8.52
CA ASN A 651 -21.05 -1.69 8.80
C ASN A 651 -22.34 -2.32 9.36
N GLN A 652 -22.38 -3.64 9.52
CA GLN A 652 -23.45 -4.30 10.26
C GLN A 652 -23.61 -3.65 11.64
N PRO A 653 -24.84 -3.28 12.07
CA PRO A 653 -25.07 -2.56 13.32
C PRO A 653 -24.38 -3.20 14.54
N GLU A 654 -24.47 -4.52 14.69
CA GLU A 654 -23.85 -5.25 15.81
C GLU A 654 -22.32 -5.35 15.77
N LEU A 655 -21.70 -5.14 14.60
CA LEU A 655 -20.24 -5.19 14.45
C LEU A 655 -19.62 -3.79 14.46
N ARG A 656 -20.33 -2.79 13.95
CA ARG A 656 -19.84 -1.42 13.83
C ARG A 656 -19.35 -0.87 15.18
N GLU A 657 -20.07 -1.16 16.26
CA GLU A 657 -19.68 -0.74 17.62
C GLU A 657 -18.30 -1.24 18.04
N LYS A 658 -17.88 -2.43 17.57
CA LYS A 658 -16.57 -3.02 17.90
C LYS A 658 -15.40 -2.26 17.25
N TYR A 659 -15.67 -1.49 16.20
CA TYR A 659 -14.66 -0.71 15.48
C TYR A 659 -14.62 0.76 15.92
N ILE A 660 -15.52 1.18 16.81
CA ILE A 660 -15.53 2.54 17.34
C ILE A 660 -14.43 2.67 18.38
N ASN A 661 -13.59 3.70 18.23
CA ASN A 661 -12.70 4.12 19.30
C ASN A 661 -13.54 4.79 20.40
N PRO A 662 -13.65 4.20 21.62
CA PRO A 662 -14.52 4.74 22.66
C PRO A 662 -14.14 6.15 23.09
N PHE A 663 -12.86 6.54 22.99
CA PHE A 663 -12.42 7.90 23.31
C PHE A 663 -13.00 8.96 22.36
N MET A 664 -13.36 8.58 21.13
CA MET A 664 -13.94 9.49 20.15
C MET A 664 -15.42 9.76 20.40
N LEU A 665 -16.10 8.95 21.24
CA LEU A 665 -17.50 9.16 21.60
C LEU A 665 -17.67 10.39 22.49
N ASP A 666 -16.72 10.62 23.40
CA ASP A 666 -16.77 11.72 24.36
C ASP A 666 -16.16 13.01 23.79
N SER A 667 -15.05 12.91 23.05
CA SER A 667 -14.34 14.08 22.51
C SER A 667 -14.81 14.52 21.13
N GLY A 668 -15.56 13.68 20.43
CA GLY A 668 -15.82 13.83 19.00
C GLY A 668 -14.56 13.71 18.14
N VAL A 669 -14.72 13.90 16.83
CA VAL A 669 -13.59 14.01 15.90
C VAL A 669 -13.07 15.45 15.91
N SER A 670 -11.77 15.62 16.15
CA SER A 670 -11.14 16.95 16.09
C SER A 670 -11.36 17.60 14.73
N ASN A 671 -11.83 18.84 14.70
CA ASN A 671 -12.00 19.59 13.45
C ASN A 671 -10.71 20.23 12.94
N ASN A 672 -9.64 20.23 13.74
CA ASN A 672 -8.36 20.82 13.37
C ASN A 672 -7.51 19.85 12.56
N ASP A 673 -6.50 20.42 11.89
CA ASP A 673 -5.41 19.64 11.31
C ASP A 673 -4.76 18.79 12.41
N LEU A 674 -4.42 17.54 12.08
CA LEU A 674 -3.64 16.70 12.98
C LEU A 674 -2.19 17.19 13.07
N ASP A 675 -1.69 17.37 14.29
CA ASP A 675 -0.27 17.56 14.53
C ASP A 675 0.43 16.19 14.47
N VAL A 676 1.17 15.95 13.39
CA VAL A 676 1.78 14.65 13.10
C VAL A 676 3.28 14.72 13.38
N ASP A 677 3.69 14.02 14.43
CA ASP A 677 5.10 13.77 14.69
C ASP A 677 5.61 12.61 13.81
N TYR A 678 6.54 12.94 12.93
CA TYR A 678 7.21 12.00 12.03
C TYR A 678 8.63 11.68 12.47
N SER A 679 9.03 12.02 13.70
CA SER A 679 10.35 11.71 14.24
C SER A 679 10.48 10.21 14.50
N VAL A 680 11.54 9.59 13.96
CA VAL A 680 11.81 8.15 14.12
C VAL A 680 11.86 7.74 15.59
N VAL A 681 12.38 8.60 16.47
CA VAL A 681 12.49 8.35 17.91
C VAL A 681 11.15 8.12 18.62
N ASN A 682 10.06 8.66 18.06
CA ASN A 682 8.71 8.53 18.64
C ASN A 682 7.88 7.43 17.99
N MET A 683 8.43 6.73 16.98
CA MET A 683 7.75 5.64 16.30
C MET A 683 7.81 4.34 17.11
N LYS A 684 6.72 3.57 17.05
CA LYS A 684 6.60 2.27 17.71
C LYS A 684 6.19 1.23 16.69
N ILE A 685 6.65 0.00 16.90
CA ILE A 685 6.15 -1.16 16.15
C ILE A 685 4.67 -1.31 16.46
N PHE A 686 3.86 -1.51 15.41
CA PHE A 686 2.46 -1.86 15.56
C PHE A 686 2.34 -3.32 16.03
N LYS A 687 2.30 -3.52 17.35
CA LYS A 687 2.42 -4.84 17.99
C LYS A 687 1.26 -5.75 17.62
N GLU A 688 0.08 -5.19 17.50
CA GLU A 688 -1.17 -5.86 17.16
C GLU A 688 -1.20 -6.37 15.71
N VAL A 689 -0.26 -5.91 14.86
CA VAL A 689 -0.09 -6.42 13.49
C VAL A 689 1.11 -7.37 13.43
N TYR A 690 2.28 -6.91 13.90
CA TYR A 690 3.52 -7.65 13.68
C TYR A 690 3.83 -8.71 14.74
N LEU A 691 3.23 -8.60 15.94
CA LEU A 691 3.50 -9.49 17.08
C LEU A 691 2.25 -10.25 17.55
N TYR A 692 1.10 -10.10 16.89
CA TYR A 692 -0.18 -10.68 17.32
C TYR A 692 -0.12 -12.18 17.61
N TYR A 693 0.58 -12.92 16.74
CA TYR A 693 0.71 -14.37 16.81
C TYR A 693 1.98 -14.85 17.51
N GLN A 694 2.79 -13.96 18.10
CA GLN A 694 3.93 -14.41 18.90
C GLN A 694 3.42 -15.10 20.16
N LEU A 695 3.49 -16.43 20.13
CA LEU A 695 2.98 -17.34 21.16
C LEU A 695 3.51 -16.98 22.55
N GLY A 696 2.61 -16.75 23.49
CA GLY A 696 2.80 -17.16 24.90
C GLY A 696 3.86 -16.47 25.75
N HIS A 697 4.33 -15.25 25.47
CA HIS A 697 5.15 -14.53 26.46
C HIS A 697 4.59 -13.15 26.82
N LYS A 698 3.94 -13.11 28.01
CA LYS A 698 3.87 -11.90 28.84
C LYS A 698 5.26 -11.25 29.00
N ASP A 699 6.33 -12.05 28.93
CA ASP A 699 7.69 -11.53 29.01
C ASP A 699 8.15 -10.80 27.77
N ARG A 700 7.75 -11.13 26.52
CA ARG A 700 8.14 -10.36 25.32
C ARG A 700 7.35 -9.08 25.15
N GLN A 701 6.10 -9.06 25.62
CA GLN A 701 5.40 -7.80 25.83
C GLN A 701 6.18 -6.96 26.83
N ASN A 702 6.54 -7.51 28.00
CA ASN A 702 7.43 -6.85 28.95
C ASN A 702 8.83 -6.55 28.39
N TYR A 703 9.35 -7.30 27.41
CA TYR A 703 10.71 -7.18 26.87
C TYR A 703 10.81 -6.11 25.78
N THR A 704 9.81 -6.05 24.90
CA THR A 704 9.68 -4.97 23.91
C THR A 704 9.27 -3.69 24.64
N ILE A 705 8.45 -3.80 25.69
CA ILE A 705 8.17 -2.70 26.62
C ILE A 705 9.43 -2.31 27.41
N PHE A 706 10.25 -3.24 27.91
CA PHE A 706 11.51 -2.94 28.62
C PHE A 706 12.51 -2.23 27.72
N VAL A 707 12.63 -2.68 26.47
CA VAL A 707 13.50 -2.09 25.46
C VAL A 707 12.99 -0.71 25.01
N GLN A 708 11.67 -0.52 24.91
CA GLN A 708 11.03 0.76 24.56
C GLN A 708 10.85 1.73 25.75
N GLN A 709 10.97 1.29 27.00
CA GLN A 709 10.82 2.12 28.21
C GLN A 709 12.16 2.48 28.85
N ARG A 710 13.28 1.80 28.49
CA ARG A 710 14.63 2.16 28.96
C ARG A 710 15.25 3.34 28.22
N PHE A 711 14.59 3.82 27.17
CA PHE A 711 14.89 4.99 26.37
C PHE A 711 13.58 5.73 26.10
#